data_AF-A0A933G6K6-F1
#
_entry.id   AF-A0A933G6K6-F1
#
_cell.length_a   1.000
_cell.length_b   1.000
_cell.length_c   1.000
_cell.angle_alpha   90.00
_cell.angle_beta   90.00
_cell.angle_gamma   90.00
#
_symmetry.space_group_name_H-M   'P 1'
#
loop_
_entity.id
_entity.type
_entity.pdbx_description
1 polymer ?
#
loop_
_entity_poly.entity_id
_entity_poly.type
_entity_poly.pdbx_seq_one_letter_code
_entity_poly.pdbx_strand_id
1 'polypeptide(L)'
;DPAEVGDDALLLHGVLSSRMYLKQANARCENELGRWAEPFAALAAGLGEPYPHQFLHLAWRYLITNHAHDSMCGCSLDAVHDDMMGRFRHSLQISRHVAGDALRQIAARVQRPPMEGKDFLILVFNPGSDDLVHPVDVTIRFPAAIDTLFAEGFNYEPKVSFRLYDQAGQEVPYELVNQRWRRRGLRRPLRKFPGPDDRHEVDVTVPLAVPAHGYASLLCRPVAAGQPTRHPGTMRADHRSIENEYLRLSVQPNGTVSLLDKRTGQLYEELLTFEDRADIGDGWYHGQPVNDEAFLSTACTADVALVADGFAKATIRIAREFHVPRCFCFDRMVRSDETEPLRITSFVTLRQGCDFVEVRTVVRNTIRDHRLRVLLPTGTHASTYFADSAFDVVERPIALRPDNADYREMETETKPQYTWTAVQGVALLPGGDPADLGGRASCPPASSQATSEAGRMPAPRGLAVVSTGLPESAVCDLPNRPIALTLFRSFIKAFLTDGNEGGELQGTHEFAYLLVPLSAELPRTRLCRLGQALAAPPRSVQVEGDMLTHHPAPELPPTRSFLRLEPGRAVVTAVHRGRDRDALIVRMFNPTDEAVVETLICPGPVRAAQRVDLEGNVLAVASVSGDRVTTSLAARQIVTLAIA
;
A
#
# COMPACT_ATOMS: atom_id res chain seq x y z
N ASP A 1 -3.55 4.03 40.08
CA ASP A 1 -2.26 3.89 39.41
C ASP A 1 -2.29 2.58 38.65
N PRO A 2 -2.08 2.52 37.33
CA PRO A 2 -2.05 1.26 36.57
C PRO A 2 -0.87 0.34 36.95
N ALA A 3 -0.04 0.74 37.92
CA ALA A 3 1.17 0.07 38.37
C ALA A 3 0.98 -1.07 39.40
N GLU A 4 -0.23 -1.63 39.57
CA GLU A 4 -0.44 -2.83 40.41
C GLU A 4 -0.95 -4.06 39.61
N VAL A 5 -0.67 -4.11 38.31
CA VAL A 5 -0.69 -5.40 37.60
C VAL A 5 0.65 -6.05 37.88
N GLY A 6 0.68 -7.09 38.72
CA GLY A 6 1.92 -7.83 39.00
C GLY A 6 2.63 -8.29 37.72
N ASP A 7 3.94 -8.51 37.80
CA ASP A 7 4.89 -8.87 36.71
C ASP A 7 4.60 -10.21 35.98
N ASP A 8 3.34 -10.64 35.93
CA ASP A 8 2.88 -11.90 35.32
C ASP A 8 2.26 -11.74 33.92
N ALA A 9 2.11 -10.51 33.40
CA ALA A 9 1.51 -10.26 32.10
C ALA A 9 2.50 -10.51 30.94
N LEU A 10 2.13 -11.39 30.00
CA LEU A 10 2.88 -11.62 28.76
C LEU A 10 2.51 -10.57 27.70
N LEU A 11 3.47 -10.14 26.88
CA LEU A 11 3.35 -9.15 25.81
C LEU A 11 2.66 -9.70 24.56
N LEU A 12 2.70 -11.02 24.34
CA LEU A 12 1.99 -11.74 23.27
C LEU A 12 2.33 -11.24 21.85
N HIS A 13 3.60 -10.96 21.56
CA HIS A 13 4.03 -10.36 20.28
C HIS A 13 3.65 -11.18 19.03
N GLY A 14 3.48 -12.50 19.14
CA GLY A 14 3.19 -13.39 18.02
C GLY A 14 1.81 -13.20 17.38
N VAL A 15 0.92 -12.41 17.99
CA VAL A 15 -0.41 -12.07 17.43
C VAL A 15 -0.33 -11.19 16.18
N LEU A 16 0.77 -10.45 15.99
CA LEU A 16 0.94 -9.52 14.88
C LEU A 16 0.97 -10.26 13.52
N SER A 17 1.66 -11.40 13.45
CA SER A 17 1.76 -12.24 12.25
C SER A 17 0.84 -13.46 12.23
N SER A 18 0.10 -13.72 13.32
CA SER A 18 -0.85 -14.82 13.38
C SER A 18 -1.97 -14.64 12.36
N ARG A 19 -2.24 -15.66 11.53
CA ARG A 19 -3.31 -15.66 10.52
C ARG A 19 -3.33 -14.40 9.66
N MET A 20 -2.22 -14.15 8.95
CA MET A 20 -2.00 -12.89 8.22
C MET A 20 -3.16 -12.48 7.30
N TYR A 21 -3.88 -13.43 6.70
CA TYR A 21 -5.05 -13.14 5.86
C TYR A 21 -6.13 -12.30 6.58
N LEU A 22 -6.27 -12.43 7.91
CA LEU A 22 -7.18 -11.60 8.71
C LEU A 22 -6.73 -10.13 8.71
N LYS A 23 -5.44 -9.88 8.92
CA LYS A 23 -4.84 -8.53 8.93
C LYS A 23 -4.96 -7.87 7.56
N GLN A 24 -4.74 -8.64 6.50
CA GLN A 24 -4.93 -8.18 5.12
C GLN A 24 -6.40 -7.90 4.79
N ALA A 25 -7.33 -8.76 5.23
CA ALA A 25 -8.77 -8.55 5.06
C ALA A 25 -9.26 -7.31 5.83
N ASN A 26 -8.74 -7.10 7.04
CA ASN A 26 -9.00 -5.92 7.85
C ASN A 26 -8.56 -4.64 7.13
N ALA A 27 -7.28 -4.56 6.76
CA ALA A 27 -6.73 -3.42 6.04
C ALA A 27 -7.51 -3.15 4.74
N ARG A 28 -7.92 -4.19 4.01
CA ARG A 28 -8.74 -4.01 2.80
C ARG A 28 -10.10 -3.39 3.10
N CYS A 29 -10.78 -3.80 4.18
CA CYS A 29 -12.09 -3.24 4.55
C CYS A 29 -11.97 -1.80 5.08
N GLU A 30 -11.00 -1.55 5.96
CA GLU A 30 -10.71 -0.20 6.49
C GLU A 30 -10.42 0.79 5.37
N ASN A 31 -9.59 0.40 4.41
CA ASN A 31 -9.23 1.28 3.30
C ASN A 31 -10.36 1.43 2.28
N GLU A 32 -11.16 0.39 2.03
CA GLU A 32 -12.38 0.53 1.22
C GLU A 32 -13.37 1.52 1.85
N LEU A 33 -13.58 1.45 3.17
CA LEU A 33 -14.47 2.36 3.89
C LEU A 33 -13.91 3.79 3.95
N GLY A 34 -12.73 3.95 4.54
CA GLY A 34 -12.17 5.25 4.87
C GLY A 34 -11.52 6.00 3.72
N ARG A 35 -11.19 5.32 2.59
CA ARG A 35 -10.55 5.96 1.42
C ARG A 35 -11.47 6.03 0.20
N TRP A 36 -12.42 5.10 0.07
CA TRP A 36 -13.31 5.05 -1.09
C TRP A 36 -14.76 5.36 -0.73
N ALA A 37 -15.38 4.55 0.11
CA ALA A 37 -16.82 4.62 0.35
C ALA A 37 -17.23 5.93 1.02
N GLU A 38 -16.66 6.27 2.18
CA GLU A 38 -17.02 7.49 2.90
C GLU A 38 -16.62 8.77 2.18
N PRO A 39 -15.37 8.92 1.68
CA PRO A 39 -14.95 10.16 1.05
C PRO A 39 -15.77 10.46 -0.19
N PHE A 40 -15.87 9.52 -1.13
CA PHE A 40 -16.58 9.78 -2.38
C PHE A 40 -18.09 9.86 -2.19
N ALA A 41 -18.69 9.14 -1.22
CA ALA A 41 -20.10 9.36 -0.87
C ALA A 41 -20.32 10.76 -0.28
N ALA A 42 -19.39 11.27 0.55
CA ALA A 42 -19.51 12.61 1.13
C ALA A 42 -19.37 13.70 0.06
N LEU A 43 -18.47 13.48 -0.90
CA LEU A 43 -18.28 14.36 -2.07
C LEU A 43 -19.50 14.33 -3.01
N ALA A 44 -20.02 13.14 -3.32
CA ALA A 44 -21.25 12.99 -4.09
C ALA A 44 -22.45 13.66 -3.39
N ALA A 45 -22.54 13.56 -2.07
CA ALA A 45 -23.55 14.26 -1.29
C ALA A 45 -23.41 15.79 -1.33
N GLY A 46 -22.17 16.31 -1.41
CA GLY A 46 -21.91 17.72 -1.70
C GLY A 46 -22.41 18.19 -3.07
N LEU A 47 -22.69 17.26 -3.99
CA LEU A 47 -23.33 17.52 -5.28
C LEU A 47 -24.86 17.30 -5.24
N GLY A 48 -25.43 17.00 -4.07
CA GLY A 48 -26.87 16.79 -3.89
C GLY A 48 -27.34 15.33 -4.00
N GLU A 49 -26.43 14.36 -4.06
CA GLU A 49 -26.79 12.94 -3.88
C GLU A 49 -27.12 12.64 -2.41
N PRO A 50 -27.96 11.64 -2.10
CA PRO A 50 -28.19 11.23 -0.72
C PRO A 50 -26.95 10.56 -0.13
N TYR A 51 -26.54 10.94 1.08
CA TYR A 51 -25.45 10.26 1.78
C TYR A 51 -25.95 8.93 2.41
N PRO A 52 -25.35 7.77 2.08
CA PRO A 52 -25.85 6.45 2.44
C PRO A 52 -25.49 6.04 3.89
N HIS A 53 -25.93 6.82 4.88
CA HIS A 53 -25.60 6.63 6.30
C HIS A 53 -25.81 5.20 6.80
N GLN A 54 -26.97 4.59 6.49
CA GLN A 54 -27.33 3.27 7.02
C GLN A 54 -26.44 2.15 6.47
N PHE A 55 -26.07 2.23 5.19
CA PHE A 55 -25.17 1.27 4.56
C PHE A 55 -23.76 1.38 5.14
N LEU A 56 -23.23 2.60 5.24
CA LEU A 56 -21.91 2.84 5.82
C LEU A 56 -21.84 2.39 7.29
N HIS A 57 -22.87 2.72 8.08
CA HIS A 57 -22.97 2.27 9.47
C HIS A 57 -23.00 0.73 9.58
N LEU A 58 -23.74 0.05 8.71
CA LEU A 58 -23.78 -1.41 8.70
C LEU A 58 -22.41 -2.01 8.33
N ALA A 59 -21.72 -1.43 7.35
CA ALA A 59 -20.39 -1.88 6.93
C ALA A 59 -19.33 -1.69 8.03
N TRP A 60 -19.36 -0.54 8.73
CA TRP A 60 -18.53 -0.30 9.92
C TRP A 60 -18.83 -1.27 11.04
N ARG A 61 -20.12 -1.55 11.32
CA ARG A 61 -20.51 -2.52 12.35
C ARG A 61 -19.93 -3.90 12.04
N TYR A 62 -20.02 -4.38 10.80
CA TYR A 62 -19.41 -5.67 10.43
C TYR A 62 -17.89 -5.67 10.64
N LEU A 63 -17.21 -4.59 10.25
CA LEU A 63 -15.76 -4.44 10.40
C LEU A 63 -15.34 -4.41 11.88
N ILE A 64 -15.92 -3.51 12.68
CA ILE A 64 -15.56 -3.32 14.09
C ILE A 64 -15.87 -4.57 14.92
N THR A 65 -16.88 -5.36 14.54
CA THR A 65 -17.15 -6.64 15.23
C THR A 65 -15.95 -7.61 15.10
N ASN A 66 -15.14 -7.51 14.04
CA ASN A 66 -13.91 -8.30 13.90
C ASN A 66 -12.72 -7.75 14.73
N HIS A 67 -12.83 -6.56 15.32
CA HIS A 67 -11.74 -5.88 16.03
C HIS A 67 -11.61 -6.26 17.50
N ALA A 68 -12.48 -7.13 18.04
CA ALA A 68 -12.24 -7.72 19.34
C ALA A 68 -10.86 -8.39 19.37
N HIS A 69 -10.11 -8.23 20.46
CA HIS A 69 -8.70 -8.60 20.52
C HIS A 69 -8.47 -10.08 20.12
N ASP A 70 -9.24 -11.02 20.68
CA ASP A 70 -9.09 -12.45 20.33
C ASP A 70 -9.44 -12.80 18.88
N SER A 71 -10.28 -11.97 18.25
CA SER A 71 -10.62 -12.10 16.84
C SER A 71 -9.46 -11.57 15.98
N MET A 72 -9.11 -10.30 16.12
CA MET A 72 -8.12 -9.64 15.26
C MET A 72 -6.70 -10.17 15.48
N CYS A 73 -6.38 -10.59 16.71
CA CYS A 73 -5.10 -11.24 17.03
C CYS A 73 -4.93 -12.59 16.32
N GLY A 74 -6.01 -13.22 15.82
CA GLY A 74 -5.90 -14.49 15.09
C GLY A 74 -5.66 -15.69 16.01
N CYS A 75 -6.02 -15.56 17.29
CA CYS A 75 -5.72 -16.51 18.36
C CYS A 75 -6.95 -17.30 18.83
N SER A 76 -7.96 -17.42 17.98
CA SER A 76 -9.18 -18.19 18.23
C SER A 76 -9.19 -19.49 17.41
N LEU A 77 -10.26 -20.27 17.54
CA LEU A 77 -10.53 -21.46 16.72
C LEU A 77 -10.82 -21.07 15.26
N ASP A 78 -10.54 -21.98 14.32
CA ASP A 78 -10.83 -21.81 12.89
C ASP A 78 -12.24 -21.30 12.61
N ALA A 79 -13.27 -21.86 13.26
CA ALA A 79 -14.67 -21.46 13.06
C ALA A 79 -14.91 -19.95 13.34
N VAL A 80 -14.24 -19.39 14.36
CA VAL A 80 -14.34 -17.95 14.67
C VAL A 80 -13.77 -17.13 13.52
N HIS A 81 -12.64 -17.58 12.95
CA HIS A 81 -11.96 -16.87 11.88
C HIS A 81 -12.68 -17.03 10.53
N ASP A 82 -13.37 -18.15 10.30
CA ASP A 82 -14.28 -18.31 9.16
C ASP A 82 -15.46 -17.33 9.22
N ASP A 83 -16.05 -17.16 10.41
CA ASP A 83 -17.11 -16.17 10.65
C ASP A 83 -16.59 -14.73 10.48
N MET A 84 -15.36 -14.45 10.92
CA MET A 84 -14.71 -13.15 10.67
C MET A 84 -14.59 -12.88 9.18
N MET A 85 -14.21 -13.87 8.37
CA MET A 85 -14.12 -13.72 6.92
C MET A 85 -15.49 -13.47 6.29
N GLY A 86 -16.58 -14.06 6.82
CA GLY A 86 -17.94 -13.70 6.45
C GLY A 86 -18.25 -12.22 6.68
N ARG A 87 -17.92 -11.71 7.88
CA ARG A 87 -18.11 -10.29 8.25
C ARG A 87 -17.26 -9.33 7.39
N PHE A 88 -16.00 -9.66 7.12
CA PHE A 88 -15.16 -8.88 6.20
C PHE A 88 -15.76 -8.84 4.79
N ARG A 89 -16.26 -9.97 4.27
CA ARG A 89 -16.94 -10.01 2.96
C ARG A 89 -18.15 -9.07 2.92
N HIS A 90 -19.00 -9.07 3.95
CA HIS A 90 -20.16 -8.17 4.01
C HIS A 90 -19.75 -6.69 4.07
N SER A 91 -18.80 -6.34 4.95
CA SER A 91 -18.28 -4.97 5.04
C SER A 91 -17.72 -4.50 3.70
N LEU A 92 -16.87 -5.32 3.07
CA LEU A 92 -16.25 -5.00 1.79
C LEU A 92 -17.25 -4.87 0.64
N GLN A 93 -18.26 -5.75 0.58
CA GLN A 93 -19.29 -5.71 -0.47
C GLN A 93 -20.14 -4.43 -0.39
N ILE A 94 -20.60 -4.07 0.81
CA ILE A 94 -21.39 -2.84 1.02
C ILE A 94 -20.54 -1.62 0.65
N SER A 95 -19.30 -1.57 1.14
CA SER A 95 -18.39 -0.44 0.93
C SER A 95 -18.04 -0.25 -0.55
N ARG A 96 -17.75 -1.33 -1.28
CA ARG A 96 -17.52 -1.30 -2.73
C ARG A 96 -18.73 -0.84 -3.52
N HIS A 97 -19.92 -1.24 -3.09
CA HIS A 97 -21.16 -0.80 -3.74
C HIS A 97 -21.37 0.70 -3.54
N VAL A 98 -21.25 1.19 -2.31
CA VAL A 98 -21.35 2.62 -1.97
C VAL A 98 -20.30 3.44 -2.74
N ALA A 99 -19.04 3.01 -2.73
CA ALA A 99 -17.98 3.67 -3.48
C ALA A 99 -18.27 3.68 -4.99
N GLY A 100 -18.61 2.52 -5.56
CA GLY A 100 -18.91 2.40 -6.99
C GLY A 100 -20.08 3.28 -7.44
N ASP A 101 -21.12 3.40 -6.61
CA ASP A 101 -22.27 4.26 -6.89
C ASP A 101 -21.90 5.74 -6.80
N ALA A 102 -21.16 6.15 -5.76
CA ALA A 102 -20.67 7.52 -5.61
C ALA A 102 -19.77 7.95 -6.77
N LEU A 103 -18.82 7.09 -7.19
CA LEU A 103 -17.96 7.36 -8.33
C LEU A 103 -18.74 7.49 -9.65
N ARG A 104 -19.76 6.65 -9.87
CA ARG A 104 -20.65 6.76 -11.05
C ARG A 104 -21.50 8.02 -11.02
N GLN A 105 -22.04 8.40 -9.86
CA GLN A 105 -22.81 9.64 -9.68
C GLN A 105 -21.96 10.89 -9.99
N ILE A 106 -20.71 10.92 -9.52
CA ILE A 106 -19.76 11.99 -9.84
C ILE A 106 -19.45 11.96 -11.34
N ALA A 107 -19.11 10.79 -11.89
CA ALA A 107 -18.74 10.64 -13.29
C ALA A 107 -19.85 11.08 -14.27
N ALA A 108 -21.11 10.84 -13.92
CA ALA A 108 -22.25 11.25 -14.74
C ALA A 108 -22.44 12.78 -14.85
N ARG A 109 -21.84 13.56 -13.93
CA ARG A 109 -21.92 15.02 -13.89
C ARG A 109 -20.75 15.72 -14.56
N VAL A 110 -19.78 14.99 -15.10
CA VAL A 110 -18.59 15.55 -15.73
C VAL A 110 -18.90 16.06 -17.13
N GLN A 111 -18.42 17.27 -17.44
CA GLN A 111 -18.46 17.90 -18.75
C GLN A 111 -17.75 17.04 -19.78
N ARG A 112 -18.36 16.94 -20.95
CA ARG A 112 -17.92 16.02 -21.99
C ARG A 112 -17.35 16.81 -23.16
N PRO A 113 -16.19 16.42 -23.70
CA PRO A 113 -15.76 16.94 -24.99
C PRO A 113 -16.74 16.47 -26.08
N PRO A 114 -16.68 17.05 -27.29
CA PRO A 114 -17.38 16.49 -28.45
C PRO A 114 -17.00 15.02 -28.65
N MET A 115 -18.02 14.16 -28.69
CA MET A 115 -17.86 12.70 -28.83
C MET A 115 -18.60 12.24 -30.07
N GLU A 116 -17.98 11.37 -30.87
CA GLU A 116 -18.56 10.83 -32.09
C GLU A 116 -18.54 9.30 -32.10
N GLY A 117 -19.54 8.69 -32.75
CA GLY A 117 -19.57 7.27 -33.02
C GLY A 117 -19.40 6.39 -31.77
N LYS A 118 -18.20 5.82 -31.61
CA LYS A 118 -17.83 4.83 -30.57
C LYS A 118 -16.99 5.42 -29.43
N ASP A 119 -16.84 6.74 -29.39
CA ASP A 119 -16.11 7.46 -28.34
C ASP A 119 -16.76 7.23 -26.95
N PHE A 120 -15.93 7.14 -25.90
CA PHE A 120 -16.40 7.10 -24.52
C PHE A 120 -15.38 7.76 -23.58
N LEU A 121 -15.84 8.16 -22.38
CA LEU A 121 -14.97 8.77 -21.38
C LEU A 121 -14.53 7.75 -20.34
N ILE A 122 -13.31 7.91 -19.86
CA ILE A 122 -12.74 7.18 -18.74
C ILE A 122 -12.34 8.20 -17.69
N LEU A 123 -12.90 8.10 -16.50
CA LEU A 123 -12.49 8.94 -15.38
C LEU A 123 -11.61 8.12 -14.47
N VAL A 124 -10.41 8.60 -14.17
CA VAL A 124 -9.52 7.99 -13.17
C VAL A 124 -9.60 8.80 -11.90
N PHE A 125 -9.97 8.15 -10.80
CA PHE A 125 -10.16 8.74 -9.48
C PHE A 125 -8.97 8.46 -8.57
N ASN A 126 -8.60 9.46 -7.78
CA ASN A 126 -7.55 9.41 -6.77
C ASN A 126 -8.15 9.62 -5.37
N PRO A 127 -8.10 8.62 -4.47
CA PRO A 127 -8.59 8.75 -3.10
C PRO A 127 -7.57 9.41 -2.15
N GLY A 128 -6.35 9.66 -2.62
CA GLY A 128 -5.22 10.15 -1.81
C GLY A 128 -5.25 11.65 -1.57
N SER A 129 -4.46 12.08 -0.58
CA SER A 129 -4.29 13.50 -0.21
C SER A 129 -3.32 14.25 -1.12
N ASP A 130 -2.53 13.53 -1.92
CA ASP A 130 -1.58 14.10 -2.88
C ASP A 130 -2.04 13.85 -4.31
N ASP A 131 -1.56 14.70 -5.21
CA ASP A 131 -1.72 14.49 -6.64
C ASP A 131 -0.96 13.23 -7.06
N LEU A 132 -1.63 12.32 -7.76
CA LEU A 132 -0.96 11.23 -8.46
C LEU A 132 -0.32 11.82 -9.71
N VAL A 133 1.01 11.83 -9.77
CA VAL A 133 1.79 12.44 -10.88
C VAL A 133 2.66 11.42 -11.61
N HIS A 134 2.41 10.14 -11.40
CA HIS A 134 3.12 9.03 -12.03
C HIS A 134 2.15 8.19 -12.88
N PRO A 135 2.64 7.35 -13.80
CA PRO A 135 1.80 6.54 -14.66
C PRO A 135 0.86 5.59 -13.88
N VAL A 136 -0.39 5.51 -14.32
CA VAL A 136 -1.47 4.73 -13.68
C VAL A 136 -1.92 3.58 -14.55
N ASP A 137 -2.27 2.46 -13.93
CA ASP A 137 -2.80 1.29 -14.64
C ASP A 137 -4.32 1.41 -14.76
N VAL A 138 -4.85 1.26 -15.97
CA VAL A 138 -6.28 1.40 -16.29
C VAL A 138 -6.73 0.22 -17.13
N THR A 139 -7.80 -0.46 -16.71
CA THR A 139 -8.50 -1.45 -17.54
C THR A 139 -9.62 -0.77 -18.32
N ILE A 140 -9.53 -0.79 -19.65
CA ILE A 140 -10.50 -0.23 -20.57
C ILE A 140 -11.38 -1.35 -21.13
N ARG A 141 -12.71 -1.14 -21.20
CA ARG A 141 -13.67 -2.19 -21.59
C ARG A 141 -14.35 -1.85 -22.91
N PHE A 142 -14.04 -2.58 -23.96
CA PHE A 142 -14.63 -2.39 -25.28
C PHE A 142 -15.77 -3.39 -25.54
N PRO A 143 -16.86 -3.01 -26.22
CA PRO A 143 -17.89 -3.95 -26.67
C PRO A 143 -17.30 -5.13 -27.46
N ALA A 144 -17.79 -6.35 -27.25
CA ALA A 144 -17.28 -7.54 -27.97
C ALA A 144 -17.47 -7.48 -29.51
N ALA A 145 -18.37 -6.60 -29.98
CA ALA A 145 -18.63 -6.37 -31.39
C ALA A 145 -17.76 -5.25 -32.00
N ILE A 146 -16.72 -4.80 -31.29
CA ILE A 146 -15.83 -3.75 -31.80
C ILE A 146 -15.08 -4.22 -33.06
N ASP A 147 -15.02 -3.36 -34.07
CA ASP A 147 -14.41 -3.60 -35.38
C ASP A 147 -13.09 -2.83 -35.57
N THR A 148 -12.71 -2.01 -34.59
CA THR A 148 -11.49 -1.20 -34.59
C THR A 148 -10.31 -2.05 -34.13
N LEU A 149 -9.88 -2.98 -34.96
CA LEU A 149 -8.77 -3.88 -34.68
C LEU A 149 -7.53 -3.53 -35.52
N PHE A 150 -6.36 -3.71 -34.92
CA PHE A 150 -5.05 -3.54 -35.53
C PHE A 150 -4.17 -4.75 -35.17
N ALA A 151 -3.38 -5.24 -36.11
CA ALA A 151 -2.39 -6.29 -35.83
C ALA A 151 -1.06 -5.91 -36.47
N GLU A 152 0.03 -6.36 -35.85
CA GLU A 152 1.37 -6.13 -36.38
C GLU A 152 1.67 -7.09 -37.54
N GLY A 153 2.15 -6.57 -38.66
CA GLY A 153 2.68 -7.36 -39.78
C GLY A 153 1.77 -8.49 -40.25
N PHE A 154 2.22 -9.74 -40.03
CA PHE A 154 1.56 -10.99 -40.47
C PHE A 154 0.23 -11.32 -39.76
N ASN A 155 -0.36 -10.39 -39.01
CA ASN A 155 -1.69 -10.50 -38.37
C ASN A 155 -1.85 -11.66 -37.38
N TYR A 156 -0.78 -12.06 -36.68
CA TYR A 156 -0.86 -13.14 -35.68
C TYR A 156 -1.65 -12.77 -34.42
N GLU A 157 -1.66 -11.50 -34.05
CA GLU A 157 -2.34 -11.02 -32.85
C GLU A 157 -3.14 -9.75 -33.17
N PRO A 158 -4.47 -9.83 -33.26
CA PRO A 158 -5.32 -8.65 -33.30
C PRO A 158 -5.28 -7.94 -31.95
N LYS A 159 -5.29 -6.61 -31.97
CA LYS A 159 -5.30 -5.70 -30.82
C LYS A 159 -6.43 -4.69 -31.03
N VAL A 160 -7.12 -4.29 -29.96
CA VAL A 160 -8.10 -3.20 -30.08
C VAL A 160 -7.34 -1.90 -30.32
N SER A 161 -7.69 -1.19 -31.38
CA SER A 161 -7.03 0.04 -31.80
C SER A 161 -7.81 1.27 -31.33
N PHE A 162 -7.18 2.08 -30.49
CA PHE A 162 -7.77 3.30 -29.91
C PHE A 162 -6.69 4.33 -29.57
N ARG A 163 -7.09 5.60 -29.42
CA ARG A 163 -6.27 6.69 -28.91
C ARG A 163 -6.92 7.31 -27.68
N LEU A 164 -6.10 7.79 -26.76
CA LEU A 164 -6.54 8.49 -25.56
C LEU A 164 -6.24 9.98 -25.73
N TYR A 165 -7.14 10.84 -25.26
CA TYR A 165 -6.96 12.28 -25.29
C TYR A 165 -7.26 12.87 -23.91
N ASP A 166 -6.47 13.87 -23.53
CA ASP A 166 -6.69 14.64 -22.31
C ASP A 166 -7.78 15.72 -22.50
N GLN A 167 -7.99 16.50 -21.44
CA GLN A 167 -8.93 17.62 -21.43
C GLN A 167 -8.56 18.79 -22.35
N ALA A 168 -7.29 18.91 -22.75
CA ALA A 168 -6.83 19.91 -23.71
C ALA A 168 -6.98 19.42 -25.16
N GLY A 169 -7.46 18.19 -25.37
CA GLY A 169 -7.57 17.55 -26.67
C GLY A 169 -6.23 17.03 -27.19
N GLN A 170 -5.21 16.95 -26.34
CA GLN A 170 -3.90 16.40 -26.69
C GLN A 170 -3.92 14.88 -26.55
N GLU A 171 -3.32 14.18 -27.50
CA GLU A 171 -3.20 12.73 -27.44
C GLU A 171 -2.26 12.33 -26.30
N VAL A 172 -2.73 11.42 -25.44
CA VAL A 172 -1.96 10.87 -24.32
C VAL A 172 -1.41 9.51 -24.75
N PRO A 173 -0.08 9.34 -24.82
CA PRO A 173 0.51 8.05 -25.15
C PRO A 173 0.22 7.05 -24.03
N TYR A 174 0.09 5.77 -24.37
CA TYR A 174 -0.12 4.71 -23.39
C TYR A 174 0.66 3.45 -23.74
N GLU A 175 0.92 2.63 -22.74
CA GLU A 175 1.48 1.29 -22.92
C GLU A 175 0.36 0.26 -22.92
N LEU A 176 0.39 -0.66 -23.88
CA LEU A 176 -0.48 -1.83 -23.87
C LEU A 176 0.15 -2.92 -23.00
N VAL A 177 -0.50 -3.29 -21.89
CA VAL A 177 0.02 -4.27 -20.92
C VAL A 177 -0.55 -5.65 -21.15
N ASN A 178 -1.87 -5.76 -21.33
CA ASN A 178 -2.55 -7.05 -21.50
C ASN A 178 -3.87 -6.87 -22.24
N GLN A 179 -4.35 -7.92 -22.90
CA GLN A 179 -5.65 -7.95 -23.54
C GLN A 179 -6.37 -9.28 -23.27
N ARG A 180 -7.61 -9.18 -22.80
CA ARG A 180 -8.49 -10.33 -22.54
C ARG A 180 -9.74 -10.25 -23.41
N TRP A 181 -9.96 -11.29 -24.21
CA TRP A 181 -11.05 -11.35 -25.19
C TRP A 181 -12.35 -11.90 -24.60
N ARG A 182 -13.49 -11.32 -25.01
CA ARG A 182 -14.86 -11.84 -24.79
C ARG A 182 -15.14 -12.25 -23.34
N ARG A 183 -14.82 -11.35 -22.40
CA ARG A 183 -15.20 -11.47 -20.99
C ARG A 183 -16.71 -11.31 -20.89
N ARG A 184 -17.40 -12.37 -20.47
CA ARG A 184 -18.84 -12.31 -20.21
C ARG A 184 -19.13 -11.37 -19.05
N GLY A 185 -20.01 -10.43 -19.30
CA GLY A 185 -20.48 -9.47 -18.32
C GLY A 185 -22.00 -9.48 -18.20
N LEU A 186 -22.48 -8.79 -17.16
CA LEU A 186 -23.90 -8.55 -16.94
C LEU A 186 -24.11 -7.04 -16.84
N ARG A 187 -24.86 -6.47 -17.78
CA ARG A 187 -25.29 -5.08 -17.71
C ARG A 187 -26.65 -5.02 -17.02
N ARG A 188 -26.78 -4.09 -16.07
CA ARG A 188 -27.99 -3.85 -15.28
C ARG A 188 -28.45 -2.42 -15.51
N PRO A 189 -29.17 -2.13 -16.61
CA PRO A 189 -29.66 -0.79 -16.85
C PRO A 189 -30.69 -0.42 -15.79
N LEU A 190 -30.69 0.84 -15.36
CA LEU A 190 -31.77 1.38 -14.54
C LEU A 190 -33.10 1.15 -15.28
N ARG A 191 -34.01 0.36 -14.67
CA ARG A 191 -35.36 0.07 -15.17
C ARG A 191 -35.48 -0.92 -16.34
N LYS A 192 -34.43 -1.66 -16.71
CA LYS A 192 -34.53 -2.78 -17.67
C LYS A 192 -34.08 -4.08 -17.02
N PHE A 193 -34.60 -5.20 -17.51
CA PHE A 193 -34.12 -6.52 -17.09
C PHE A 193 -32.63 -6.67 -17.43
N PRO A 194 -31.80 -7.28 -16.55
CA PRO A 194 -30.39 -7.48 -16.82
C PRO A 194 -30.14 -8.23 -18.13
N GLY A 195 -29.12 -7.80 -18.89
CA GLY A 195 -28.75 -8.40 -20.17
C GLY A 195 -27.26 -8.75 -20.23
N PRO A 196 -26.86 -9.65 -21.14
CA PRO A 196 -25.45 -9.97 -21.37
C PRO A 196 -24.70 -8.73 -21.84
N ASP A 197 -23.46 -8.58 -21.40
CA ASP A 197 -22.55 -7.50 -21.81
C ASP A 197 -21.14 -8.04 -21.99
N ASP A 198 -20.92 -8.72 -23.11
CA ASP A 198 -19.62 -9.29 -23.44
C ASP A 198 -18.66 -8.16 -23.85
N ARG A 199 -17.49 -8.12 -23.22
CA ARG A 199 -16.49 -7.06 -23.39
C ARG A 199 -15.10 -7.61 -23.68
N HIS A 200 -14.29 -6.89 -24.42
CA HIS A 200 -12.84 -7.02 -24.40
C HIS A 200 -12.29 -6.13 -23.29
N GLU A 201 -11.40 -6.67 -22.45
CA GLU A 201 -10.68 -5.87 -21.46
C GLU A 201 -9.26 -5.63 -21.96
N VAL A 202 -8.84 -4.38 -21.97
CA VAL A 202 -7.50 -3.96 -22.36
C VAL A 202 -6.87 -3.23 -21.19
N ASP A 203 -5.79 -3.77 -20.64
CA ASP A 203 -5.03 -3.12 -19.58
C ASP A 203 -3.97 -2.23 -20.21
N VAL A 204 -3.95 -0.97 -19.79
CA VAL A 204 -2.96 0.03 -20.23
C VAL A 204 -2.29 0.71 -19.04
N THR A 205 -1.04 1.14 -19.24
CA THR A 205 -0.39 2.12 -18.37
C THR A 205 -0.49 3.49 -19.04
N VAL A 206 -0.99 4.50 -18.34
CA VAL A 206 -1.16 5.86 -18.88
C VAL A 206 -0.44 6.89 -18.00
N PRO A 207 0.43 7.76 -18.56
CA PRO A 207 0.95 8.91 -17.84
C PRO A 207 -0.19 9.92 -17.64
N LEU A 208 -0.80 9.91 -16.45
CA LEU A 208 -1.94 10.76 -16.12
C LEU A 208 -1.74 11.38 -14.75
N ALA A 209 -1.82 12.72 -14.69
CA ALA A 209 -1.89 13.43 -13.43
C ALA A 209 -3.33 13.44 -12.90
N VAL A 210 -3.55 12.91 -11.70
CA VAL A 210 -4.89 12.85 -11.07
C VAL A 210 -4.85 13.64 -9.75
N PRO A 211 -5.61 14.74 -9.62
CA PRO A 211 -5.58 15.56 -8.43
C PRO A 211 -6.01 14.83 -7.14
N ALA A 212 -5.50 15.28 -5.99
CA ALA A 212 -5.88 14.79 -4.66
C ALA A 212 -7.41 14.79 -4.45
N HIS A 213 -7.93 13.73 -3.83
CA HIS A 213 -9.36 13.46 -3.61
C HIS A 213 -10.21 13.86 -4.82
N GLY A 214 -9.80 13.43 -6.00
CA GLY A 214 -10.22 14.01 -7.26
C GLY A 214 -10.29 13.02 -8.39
N TYR A 215 -10.46 13.54 -9.59
CA TYR A 215 -10.41 12.75 -10.82
C TYR A 215 -9.83 13.56 -11.98
N ALA A 216 -9.39 12.82 -13.00
CA ALA A 216 -9.08 13.34 -14.33
C ALA A 216 -9.77 12.47 -15.38
N SER A 217 -10.34 13.10 -16.40
CA SER A 217 -11.00 12.40 -17.52
C SER A 217 -10.06 12.21 -18.71
N LEU A 218 -10.14 11.04 -19.32
CA LEU A 218 -9.55 10.69 -20.61
C LEU A 218 -10.66 10.38 -21.61
N LEU A 219 -10.61 10.99 -22.80
CA LEU A 219 -11.44 10.61 -23.93
C LEU A 219 -10.79 9.43 -24.65
N CYS A 220 -11.49 8.31 -24.74
CA CYS A 220 -11.07 7.17 -25.53
C CYS A 220 -11.79 7.19 -26.88
N ARG A 221 -11.01 7.25 -27.96
CA ARG A 221 -11.49 7.18 -29.36
C ARG A 221 -10.99 5.92 -30.03
N PRO A 222 -11.85 4.90 -30.22
CA PRO A 222 -11.56 3.81 -31.14
C PRO A 222 -11.24 4.36 -32.54
N VAL A 223 -10.16 3.90 -33.17
CA VAL A 223 -9.72 4.40 -34.47
C VAL A 223 -10.02 3.41 -35.59
N ALA A 224 -9.95 3.84 -36.85
CA ALA A 224 -10.29 2.96 -37.98
C ALA A 224 -9.44 1.67 -37.98
N ALA A 225 -10.04 0.56 -38.42
CA ALA A 225 -9.36 -0.74 -38.50
C ALA A 225 -8.07 -0.64 -39.30
N GLY A 226 -7.02 -1.33 -38.83
CA GLY A 226 -5.69 -1.29 -39.43
C GLY A 226 -4.85 -0.07 -39.08
N GLN A 227 -5.39 0.95 -38.38
CA GLN A 227 -4.56 2.07 -37.91
C GLN A 227 -3.67 1.64 -36.74
N PRO A 228 -2.35 1.91 -36.79
CA PRO A 228 -1.44 1.63 -35.68
C PRO A 228 -1.71 2.55 -34.48
N THR A 229 -1.72 1.95 -33.29
CA THR A 229 -1.93 2.60 -31.99
C THR A 229 -0.91 2.08 -30.97
N ARG A 230 0.37 2.26 -31.32
CA ARG A 230 1.51 1.83 -30.50
C ARG A 230 2.38 3.03 -30.12
N HIS A 231 2.89 3.00 -28.91
CA HIS A 231 3.82 4.00 -28.37
C HIS A 231 5.08 3.27 -27.92
N PRO A 232 6.15 3.26 -28.74
CA PRO A 232 7.37 2.52 -28.41
C PRO A 232 8.11 3.20 -27.26
N GLY A 233 8.82 2.39 -26.49
CA GLY A 233 9.70 2.84 -25.41
C GLY A 233 10.08 1.67 -24.53
N THR A 234 11.03 1.89 -23.64
CA THR A 234 11.52 0.85 -22.74
C THR A 234 12.13 1.49 -21.50
N MET A 235 11.95 0.82 -20.38
CA MET A 235 12.66 1.10 -19.12
C MET A 235 13.66 -0.02 -18.81
N ARG A 236 13.82 -0.98 -19.72
CA ARG A 236 14.81 -2.04 -19.62
C ARG A 236 16.20 -1.46 -19.81
N ALA A 237 17.04 -1.63 -18.79
CA ALA A 237 18.45 -1.24 -18.85
C ALA A 237 19.35 -2.38 -19.35
N ASP A 238 19.00 -3.64 -19.03
CA ASP A 238 19.73 -4.85 -19.44
C ASP A 238 18.81 -6.08 -19.37
N HIS A 239 19.31 -7.29 -19.62
CA HIS A 239 18.58 -8.56 -19.56
C HIS A 239 17.87 -8.82 -18.22
N ARG A 240 18.42 -8.31 -17.12
CA ARG A 240 17.88 -8.48 -15.75
C ARG A 240 17.80 -7.17 -14.99
N SER A 241 17.77 -6.04 -15.70
CA SER A 241 17.78 -4.73 -15.09
C SER A 241 16.76 -3.79 -15.71
N ILE A 242 16.10 -3.00 -14.87
CA ILE A 242 15.18 -1.93 -15.25
C ILE A 242 15.62 -0.63 -14.57
N GLU A 243 15.38 0.52 -15.19
CA GLU A 243 15.73 1.81 -14.62
C GLU A 243 14.76 2.92 -15.00
N ASN A 244 14.63 3.91 -14.12
CA ASN A 244 13.96 5.18 -14.38
C ASN A 244 14.90 6.35 -14.05
N GLU A 245 14.35 7.55 -13.89
CA GLU A 245 15.10 8.77 -13.58
C GLU A 245 15.83 8.71 -12.22
N TYR A 246 15.32 7.93 -11.27
CA TYR A 246 15.78 7.93 -9.88
C TYR A 246 16.48 6.64 -9.46
N LEU A 247 16.03 5.50 -9.99
CA LEU A 247 16.39 4.17 -9.52
C LEU A 247 16.88 3.30 -10.67
N ARG A 248 17.87 2.46 -10.36
CA ARG A 248 18.25 1.32 -11.21
C ARG A 248 18.17 0.04 -10.40
N LEU A 249 17.46 -0.94 -10.93
CA LEU A 249 17.22 -2.22 -10.29
C LEU A 249 17.85 -3.34 -11.12
N SER A 250 18.57 -4.25 -10.47
CA SER A 250 19.22 -5.40 -11.10
C SER A 250 18.95 -6.68 -10.31
N VAL A 251 18.57 -7.76 -11.01
CA VAL A 251 18.26 -9.06 -10.39
C VAL A 251 19.45 -10.02 -10.49
N GLN A 252 19.87 -10.55 -9.35
CA GLN A 252 20.97 -11.51 -9.22
C GLN A 252 20.54 -12.94 -9.61
N PRO A 253 21.47 -13.87 -9.92
CA PRO A 253 21.14 -15.26 -10.27
C PRO A 253 20.36 -16.02 -9.19
N ASN A 254 20.59 -15.68 -7.91
CA ASN A 254 19.82 -16.22 -6.78
C ASN A 254 18.46 -15.53 -6.57
N GLY A 255 18.15 -14.56 -7.43
CA GLY A 255 16.92 -13.78 -7.45
C GLY A 255 16.91 -12.58 -6.52
N THR A 256 17.91 -12.40 -5.64
CA THR A 256 18.02 -11.17 -4.83
C THR A 256 18.15 -9.93 -5.73
N VAL A 257 17.82 -8.77 -5.17
CA VAL A 257 17.76 -7.51 -5.92
C VAL A 257 18.82 -6.54 -5.40
N SER A 258 19.56 -5.96 -6.35
CA SER A 258 20.39 -4.78 -6.12
C SER A 258 19.63 -3.54 -6.58
N LEU A 259 19.55 -2.52 -5.73
CA LEU A 259 18.89 -1.25 -6.02
C LEU A 259 19.89 -0.10 -5.87
N LEU A 260 20.07 0.68 -6.93
CA LEU A 260 20.89 1.89 -6.92
C LEU A 260 19.97 3.11 -6.92
N ASP A 261 20.06 3.95 -5.89
CA ASP A 261 19.48 5.30 -5.91
C ASP A 261 20.45 6.25 -6.62
N LYS A 262 20.10 6.66 -7.85
CA LYS A 262 20.92 7.49 -8.73
C LYS A 262 21.15 8.90 -8.17
N ARG A 263 20.27 9.37 -7.27
CA ARG A 263 20.39 10.71 -6.67
C ARG A 263 21.50 10.76 -5.63
N THR A 264 21.68 9.68 -4.88
CA THR A 264 22.62 9.59 -3.75
C THR A 264 23.85 8.73 -4.04
N GLY A 265 23.77 7.89 -5.07
CA GLY A 265 24.75 6.84 -5.37
C GLY A 265 24.70 5.66 -4.40
N GLN A 266 23.71 5.60 -3.50
CA GLN A 266 23.58 4.50 -2.54
C GLN A 266 23.16 3.22 -3.25
N LEU A 267 23.93 2.15 -3.03
CA LEU A 267 23.59 0.80 -3.46
C LEU A 267 23.03 0.02 -2.27
N TYR A 268 21.86 -0.59 -2.46
CA TYR A 268 21.25 -1.54 -1.55
C TYR A 268 21.37 -2.93 -2.18
N GLU A 269 22.01 -3.85 -1.48
CA GLU A 269 22.28 -5.20 -1.98
C GLU A 269 21.47 -6.24 -1.21
N GLU A 270 21.30 -7.42 -1.83
CA GLU A 270 20.61 -8.56 -1.22
C GLU A 270 19.17 -8.28 -0.76
N LEU A 271 18.50 -7.29 -1.38
CA LEU A 271 17.08 -7.04 -1.16
C LEU A 271 16.25 -8.24 -1.63
N LEU A 272 15.09 -8.43 -1.03
CA LEU A 272 14.21 -9.58 -1.28
C LEU A 272 14.89 -10.92 -0.98
N THR A 273 15.69 -10.96 0.09
CA THR A 273 16.15 -12.21 0.69
C THR A 273 15.02 -12.77 1.54
N PHE A 274 14.59 -14.01 1.29
CA PHE A 274 13.58 -14.67 2.12
C PHE A 274 14.26 -15.49 3.20
N GLU A 275 13.74 -15.39 4.42
CA GLU A 275 14.17 -16.18 5.56
C GLU A 275 13.02 -17.06 6.04
N ASP A 276 13.32 -18.34 6.21
CA ASP A 276 12.42 -19.35 6.74
C ASP A 276 13.00 -19.96 8.02
N ARG A 277 12.21 -19.94 9.09
CA ARG A 277 12.57 -20.49 10.42
C ARG A 277 11.41 -21.29 10.98
N ALA A 278 11.68 -22.20 11.91
CA ALA A 278 10.62 -22.89 12.62
C ALA A 278 9.77 -21.93 13.47
N ASP A 279 8.52 -22.34 13.67
CA ASP A 279 7.63 -21.80 14.68
C ASP A 279 6.92 -22.93 15.40
N ILE A 280 7.24 -23.10 16.67
CA ILE A 280 6.66 -24.14 17.55
C ILE A 280 5.56 -23.59 18.46
N GLY A 281 5.17 -22.34 18.26
CA GLY A 281 4.22 -21.63 19.10
C GLY A 281 2.76 -21.91 18.73
N ASP A 282 1.92 -20.90 18.92
CA ASP A 282 0.47 -20.96 18.75
C ASP A 282 -0.07 -19.61 18.26
N GLY A 283 -1.39 -19.39 18.26
CA GLY A 283 -2.00 -18.12 17.85
C GLY A 283 -1.52 -16.85 18.58
N TRP A 284 -0.93 -16.97 19.78
CA TRP A 284 -0.41 -15.84 20.55
C TRP A 284 1.11 -15.70 20.47
N TYR A 285 1.84 -16.82 20.49
CA TYR A 285 3.28 -16.80 20.64
C TYR A 285 4.00 -17.35 19.41
N HIS A 286 5.08 -16.69 18.98
CA HIS A 286 6.05 -17.26 18.04
C HIS A 286 7.09 -18.03 18.86
N GLY A 287 7.07 -19.36 18.76
CA GLY A 287 7.98 -20.21 19.51
C GLY A 287 9.25 -20.48 18.72
N GLN A 288 10.41 -20.08 19.24
CA GLN A 288 11.71 -20.44 18.66
C GLN A 288 12.24 -21.73 19.33
N PRO A 289 12.42 -22.84 18.58
CA PRO A 289 13.04 -24.03 19.12
C PRO A 289 14.55 -23.87 19.28
N VAL A 290 15.14 -24.60 20.23
CA VAL A 290 16.60 -24.60 20.46
C VAL A 290 17.34 -25.18 19.25
N ASN A 291 16.80 -26.22 18.62
CA ASN A 291 17.39 -26.88 17.45
C ASN A 291 16.75 -26.38 16.14
N ASP A 292 16.50 -25.07 16.04
CA ASP A 292 16.01 -24.47 14.79
C ASP A 292 17.12 -24.43 13.71
N GLU A 293 16.69 -24.49 12.46
CA GLU A 293 17.53 -24.24 11.30
C GLU A 293 16.93 -23.09 10.50
N ALA A 294 17.68 -22.00 10.39
CA ALA A 294 17.31 -20.82 9.63
C ALA A 294 17.77 -20.95 8.18
N PHE A 295 16.83 -21.05 7.25
CA PHE A 295 17.10 -21.11 5.83
C PHE A 295 17.03 -19.70 5.23
N LEU A 296 17.96 -19.37 4.34
CA LEU A 296 17.98 -18.12 3.59
C LEU A 296 17.95 -18.39 2.08
N SER A 297 17.19 -17.58 1.34
CA SER A 297 17.07 -17.75 -0.11
C SER A 297 18.29 -17.29 -0.92
N THR A 298 19.35 -16.78 -0.27
CA THR A 298 20.56 -16.27 -0.93
C THR A 298 21.34 -17.35 -1.67
N ALA A 299 21.12 -18.62 -1.32
CA ALA A 299 21.69 -19.79 -2.01
C ALA A 299 20.71 -20.48 -2.99
N CYS A 300 19.52 -19.90 -3.25
CA CYS A 300 18.59 -20.42 -4.25
C CYS A 300 19.03 -20.07 -5.67
N THR A 301 18.39 -20.70 -6.67
CA THR A 301 18.36 -20.23 -8.05
C THR A 301 17.03 -19.53 -8.34
N ALA A 302 16.99 -18.67 -9.35
CA ALA A 302 15.78 -17.94 -9.74
C ALA A 302 15.55 -17.91 -11.24
N ASP A 303 14.29 -18.07 -11.64
CA ASP A 303 13.80 -17.76 -12.98
C ASP A 303 13.40 -16.29 -13.06
N VAL A 304 14.00 -15.57 -13.99
CA VAL A 304 13.80 -14.12 -14.16
C VAL A 304 13.19 -13.83 -15.53
N ALA A 305 12.09 -13.08 -15.56
CA ALA A 305 11.43 -12.67 -16.79
C ALA A 305 11.00 -11.21 -16.73
N LEU A 306 11.26 -10.45 -17.80
CA LEU A 306 10.64 -9.14 -18.01
C LEU A 306 9.21 -9.36 -18.50
N VAL A 307 8.22 -9.03 -17.67
CA VAL A 307 6.79 -9.31 -17.95
C VAL A 307 6.00 -8.07 -18.38
N ALA A 308 6.57 -6.88 -18.20
CA ALA A 308 6.09 -5.63 -18.78
C ALA A 308 7.31 -4.75 -19.08
N ASP A 309 7.32 -4.12 -20.26
CA ASP A 309 8.36 -3.19 -20.70
C ASP A 309 7.76 -2.11 -21.59
N GLY A 310 7.94 -0.85 -21.20
CA GLY A 310 7.53 0.31 -21.98
C GLY A 310 8.17 1.60 -21.44
N PHE A 311 7.74 2.76 -21.93
CA PHE A 311 8.28 4.08 -21.55
C PHE A 311 7.84 4.59 -20.16
N ALA A 312 6.72 4.10 -19.65
CA ALA A 312 6.05 4.52 -18.42
C ALA A 312 6.19 3.49 -17.28
N LYS A 313 6.33 2.19 -17.59
CA LYS A 313 6.48 1.14 -16.58
C LYS A 313 7.28 -0.05 -17.10
N ALA A 314 8.08 -0.65 -16.22
CA ALA A 314 8.61 -2.00 -16.44
C ALA A 314 8.50 -2.87 -15.19
N THR A 315 8.28 -4.16 -15.40
CA THR A 315 8.10 -5.16 -14.32
C THR A 315 8.92 -6.41 -14.60
N ILE A 316 9.76 -6.79 -13.63
CA ILE A 316 10.48 -8.08 -13.63
C ILE A 316 9.75 -9.06 -12.71
N ARG A 317 9.47 -10.26 -13.21
CA ARG A 317 9.02 -11.41 -12.42
C ARG A 317 10.23 -12.27 -12.03
N ILE A 318 10.35 -12.55 -10.74
CA ILE A 318 11.42 -13.35 -10.12
C ILE A 318 10.73 -14.54 -9.45
N ALA A 319 10.88 -15.75 -9.98
CA ALA A 319 10.33 -16.97 -9.40
C ALA A 319 11.46 -17.83 -8.81
N ARG A 320 11.26 -18.34 -7.59
CA ARG A 320 12.22 -19.18 -6.87
C ARG A 320 11.51 -20.40 -6.28
N GLU A 321 12.22 -21.51 -6.23
CA GLU A 321 11.83 -22.69 -5.44
C GLU A 321 12.75 -22.81 -4.22
N PHE A 322 12.24 -22.40 -3.07
CA PHE A 322 12.97 -22.39 -1.81
C PHE A 322 12.71 -23.71 -1.08
N HIS A 323 13.66 -24.63 -1.09
CA HIS A 323 13.50 -25.94 -0.46
C HIS A 323 13.80 -25.84 1.03
N VAL A 324 12.79 -26.10 1.86
CA VAL A 324 12.88 -25.99 3.33
C VAL A 324 12.21 -27.19 3.99
N PRO A 325 12.54 -27.53 5.25
CA PRO A 325 11.90 -28.63 5.98
C PRO A 325 10.38 -28.54 5.97
N ARG A 326 9.69 -29.64 5.65
CA ARG A 326 8.23 -29.68 5.44
C ARG A 326 7.39 -29.29 6.68
N CYS A 327 7.91 -29.52 7.88
CA CYS A 327 7.26 -29.23 9.15
C CYS A 327 8.26 -29.28 10.32
N PHE A 328 7.77 -29.00 11.53
CA PHE A 328 8.51 -29.26 12.76
C PHE A 328 8.11 -30.62 13.38
N CYS A 329 9.08 -31.40 13.85
CA CYS A 329 8.87 -32.68 14.51
C CYS A 329 8.86 -32.48 16.04
N PHE A 330 7.69 -32.26 16.63
CA PHE A 330 7.54 -31.98 18.06
C PHE A 330 8.00 -33.11 19.00
N ASP A 331 8.00 -34.36 18.55
CA ASP A 331 8.48 -35.53 19.31
C ASP A 331 10.00 -35.54 19.49
N ARG A 332 10.73 -34.99 18.50
CA ARG A 332 12.20 -34.90 18.48
C ARG A 332 12.72 -33.49 18.73
N MET A 333 11.84 -32.48 18.72
CA MET A 333 12.17 -31.06 18.85
C MET A 333 13.21 -30.58 17.82
N VAL A 334 13.02 -30.96 16.57
CA VAL A 334 13.84 -30.58 15.39
C VAL A 334 12.94 -30.36 14.18
N ARG A 335 13.45 -29.68 13.15
CA ARG A 335 12.77 -29.62 11.84
C ARG A 335 12.87 -30.99 11.13
N SER A 336 11.94 -31.27 10.23
CA SER A 336 11.94 -32.52 9.44
C SER A 336 13.15 -32.61 8.50
N ASP A 337 13.76 -33.79 8.40
CA ASP A 337 14.82 -34.08 7.40
C ASP A 337 14.27 -34.03 5.96
N GLU A 338 12.97 -34.29 5.77
CA GLU A 338 12.30 -34.14 4.48
C GLU A 338 12.03 -32.66 4.17
N THR A 339 12.52 -32.20 3.02
CA THR A 339 12.29 -30.85 2.51
C THR A 339 11.22 -30.81 1.43
N GLU A 340 10.45 -29.73 1.38
CA GLU A 340 9.47 -29.44 0.33
C GLU A 340 9.72 -28.07 -0.33
N PRO A 341 9.28 -27.87 -1.59
CA PRO A 341 9.49 -26.61 -2.31
C PRO A 341 8.47 -25.53 -1.90
N LEU A 342 8.94 -24.52 -1.17
CA LEU A 342 8.22 -23.26 -0.96
C LEU A 342 8.39 -22.35 -2.19
N ARG A 343 7.34 -22.19 -2.99
CA ARG A 343 7.41 -21.41 -4.24
C ARG A 343 7.11 -19.95 -3.98
N ILE A 344 8.08 -19.09 -4.30
CA ILE A 344 7.98 -17.63 -4.09
C ILE A 344 8.16 -16.92 -5.43
N THR A 345 7.16 -16.14 -5.84
CA THR A 345 7.21 -15.33 -7.05
C THR A 345 7.05 -13.85 -6.70
N SER A 346 8.07 -13.04 -6.93
CA SER A 346 8.01 -11.59 -6.75
C SER A 346 7.92 -10.87 -8.09
N PHE A 347 7.01 -9.91 -8.19
CA PHE A 347 6.89 -8.97 -9.30
C PHE A 347 7.41 -7.62 -8.81
N VAL A 348 8.47 -7.14 -9.44
CA VAL A 348 9.20 -5.94 -9.03
C VAL A 348 9.07 -4.90 -10.14
N THR A 349 8.44 -3.78 -9.83
CA THR A 349 8.02 -2.78 -10.82
C THR A 349 8.68 -1.43 -10.53
N LEU A 350 9.18 -0.79 -11.59
CA LEU A 350 9.50 0.64 -11.61
C LEU A 350 8.52 1.36 -12.52
N ARG A 351 8.08 2.53 -12.08
CA ARG A 351 7.28 3.48 -12.88
C ARG A 351 8.11 4.72 -13.17
N GLN A 352 7.89 5.32 -14.33
CA GLN A 352 8.45 6.61 -14.66
C GLN A 352 8.07 7.65 -13.60
N GLY A 353 9.02 8.48 -13.17
CA GLY A 353 8.76 9.53 -12.19
C GLY A 353 8.58 9.07 -10.74
N CYS A 354 8.63 7.77 -10.44
CA CYS A 354 8.59 7.24 -9.07
C CYS A 354 10.01 6.99 -8.52
N ASP A 355 10.27 7.39 -7.28
CA ASP A 355 11.54 7.12 -6.57
C ASP A 355 11.42 5.95 -5.57
N PHE A 356 10.43 5.08 -5.74
CA PHE A 356 10.20 3.87 -4.97
C PHE A 356 9.98 2.67 -5.89
N VAL A 357 10.21 1.47 -5.35
CA VAL A 357 9.97 0.20 -6.04
C VAL A 357 8.68 -0.41 -5.55
N GLU A 358 7.80 -0.84 -6.47
CA GLU A 358 6.61 -1.62 -6.12
C GLU A 358 6.96 -3.12 -6.13
N VAL A 359 6.64 -3.83 -5.05
CA VAL A 359 6.86 -5.27 -4.94
C VAL A 359 5.56 -5.98 -4.62
N ARG A 360 5.25 -6.99 -5.43
CA ARG A 360 4.14 -7.91 -5.20
C ARG A 360 4.68 -9.34 -5.12
N THR A 361 4.62 -9.96 -3.95
CA THR A 361 5.12 -11.31 -3.70
C THR A 361 3.96 -12.29 -3.54
N VAL A 362 3.97 -13.34 -4.34
CA VAL A 362 3.04 -14.47 -4.24
C VAL A 362 3.80 -15.66 -3.68
N VAL A 363 3.31 -16.23 -2.58
CA VAL A 363 3.87 -17.43 -1.94
C VAL A 363 2.86 -18.55 -2.04
N ARG A 364 3.27 -19.70 -2.57
CA ARG A 364 2.48 -20.94 -2.47
C ARG A 364 3.07 -21.75 -1.32
N ASN A 365 2.45 -21.63 -0.15
CA ASN A 365 2.87 -22.32 1.06
C ASN A 365 2.38 -23.78 1.06
N THR A 366 3.32 -24.70 1.23
CA THR A 366 3.07 -26.13 1.53
C THR A 366 3.72 -26.56 2.85
N ILE A 367 4.36 -25.61 3.55
CA ILE A 367 5.20 -25.85 4.71
C ILE A 367 4.41 -25.55 5.98
N ARG A 368 4.64 -26.34 7.02
CA ARG A 368 3.98 -26.22 8.33
C ARG A 368 4.96 -25.77 9.42
N ASP A 369 4.42 -25.24 10.53
CA ASP A 369 5.17 -24.90 11.74
C ASP A 369 6.40 -24.00 11.47
N HIS A 370 6.19 -22.92 10.71
CA HIS A 370 7.28 -22.08 10.22
C HIS A 370 6.87 -20.60 10.11
N ARG A 371 7.86 -19.71 10.07
CA ARG A 371 7.67 -18.28 9.82
C ARG A 371 8.49 -17.86 8.61
N LEU A 372 7.83 -17.17 7.67
CA LEU A 372 8.45 -16.62 6.49
C LEU A 372 8.56 -15.09 6.59
N ARG A 373 9.79 -14.58 6.42
CA ARG A 373 10.09 -13.14 6.39
C ARG A 373 10.78 -12.76 5.08
N VAL A 374 10.60 -11.51 4.65
CA VAL A 374 11.44 -10.88 3.62
C VAL A 374 12.39 -9.89 4.29
N LEU A 375 13.68 -10.04 4.02
CA LEU A 375 14.76 -9.21 4.53
C LEU A 375 15.15 -8.15 3.49
N LEU A 376 15.36 -6.95 3.99
CA LEU A 376 15.66 -5.75 3.23
C LEU A 376 16.88 -5.04 3.86
N PRO A 377 18.11 -5.48 3.56
CA PRO A 377 19.33 -4.81 4.02
C PRO A 377 19.32 -3.32 3.65
N THR A 378 19.53 -2.45 4.63
CA THR A 378 19.37 -1.00 4.46
C THR A 378 20.64 -0.33 3.96
N GLY A 379 21.79 -1.02 4.00
CA GLY A 379 23.09 -0.44 3.63
C GLY A 379 23.52 0.72 4.52
N THR A 380 23.00 0.78 5.75
CA THR A 380 23.28 1.87 6.70
C THR A 380 23.57 1.36 8.09
N HIS A 381 24.32 2.15 8.84
CA HIS A 381 24.47 2.02 10.28
C HIS A 381 23.56 2.99 11.01
N ALA A 382 22.71 2.47 11.89
CA ALA A 382 21.83 3.22 12.76
C ALA A 382 21.72 2.50 14.12
N SER A 383 21.41 3.27 15.17
CA SER A 383 21.11 2.75 16.52
C SER A 383 19.61 2.68 16.80
N THR A 384 18.82 3.46 16.06
CA THR A 384 17.36 3.51 16.15
C THR A 384 16.72 3.36 14.77
N TYR A 385 15.43 3.07 14.78
CA TYR A 385 14.59 3.05 13.59
C TYR A 385 13.21 3.63 13.90
N PHE A 386 12.44 3.94 12.87
CA PHE A 386 11.12 4.53 12.97
C PHE A 386 10.07 3.60 12.41
N ALA A 387 8.91 3.53 13.04
CA ALA A 387 7.72 2.88 12.50
C ALA A 387 6.49 3.70 12.82
N ASP A 388 5.50 3.67 11.94
CA ASP A 388 4.21 4.28 12.25
C ASP A 388 3.36 3.41 13.17
N SER A 389 2.47 4.09 13.89
CA SER A 389 1.47 3.48 14.76
C SER A 389 0.15 4.25 14.62
N ALA A 390 -0.82 3.95 15.49
CA ALA A 390 -2.10 4.63 15.52
C ALA A 390 -1.91 6.13 15.84
N PHE A 391 -1.82 6.95 14.79
CA PHE A 391 -1.59 8.39 14.88
C PHE A 391 -0.30 8.78 15.62
N ASP A 392 0.77 8.02 15.44
CA ASP A 392 2.10 8.40 15.91
C ASP A 392 3.20 7.83 15.00
N VAL A 393 4.39 8.41 15.11
CA VAL A 393 5.63 7.88 14.55
C VAL A 393 6.57 7.57 15.71
N VAL A 394 6.77 6.28 15.96
CA VAL A 394 7.53 5.79 17.10
C VAL A 394 8.97 5.53 16.68
N GLU A 395 9.91 6.11 17.42
CA GLU A 395 11.32 5.77 17.33
C GLU A 395 11.65 4.67 18.33
N ARG A 396 12.42 3.65 17.91
CA ARG A 396 12.77 2.50 18.74
C ARG A 396 14.26 2.18 18.62
N PRO A 397 14.92 1.73 19.71
CA PRO A 397 16.28 1.20 19.62
C PRO A 397 16.29 -0.07 18.76
N ILE A 398 17.37 -0.26 17.99
CA ILE A 398 17.59 -1.49 17.23
C ILE A 398 18.15 -2.58 18.15
N ALA A 399 19.14 -2.23 18.97
CA ALA A 399 19.71 -3.16 19.94
C ALA A 399 18.67 -3.46 21.03
N LEU A 400 18.54 -4.75 21.35
CA LEU A 400 17.76 -5.18 22.52
C LEU A 400 18.45 -4.72 23.81
N ARG A 401 17.65 -4.59 24.87
CA ARG A 401 18.16 -4.16 26.17
C ARG A 401 19.26 -5.12 26.71
N PRO A 402 20.30 -4.62 27.38
CA PRO A 402 21.37 -5.48 27.91
C PRO A 402 20.92 -6.47 29.00
N ASP A 403 19.88 -6.12 29.75
CA ASP A 403 19.27 -6.91 30.83
C ASP A 403 18.16 -7.86 30.33
N ASN A 404 18.04 -8.07 29.01
CA ASN A 404 16.92 -8.80 28.41
C ASN A 404 16.75 -10.23 28.94
N ALA A 405 17.87 -10.88 29.29
CA ALA A 405 17.89 -12.24 29.80
C ALA A 405 17.28 -12.37 31.21
N ASP A 406 17.15 -11.27 31.95
CA ASP A 406 16.62 -11.25 33.32
C ASP A 406 15.09 -11.12 33.35
N TYR A 407 14.46 -10.80 32.21
CA TYR A 407 12.99 -10.72 32.09
C TYR A 407 12.39 -12.12 31.87
N ARG A 408 11.20 -12.33 32.44
CA ARG A 408 10.43 -13.56 32.26
C ARG A 408 10.07 -13.81 30.78
N GLU A 409 9.66 -12.76 30.08
CA GLU A 409 9.51 -12.77 28.63
C GLU A 409 10.58 -11.86 28.05
N MET A 410 11.46 -12.43 27.21
CA MET A 410 12.49 -11.66 26.55
C MET A 410 11.86 -10.67 25.56
N GLU A 411 12.36 -9.45 25.56
CA GLU A 411 12.18 -8.51 24.48
C GLU A 411 12.65 -9.15 23.16
N THR A 412 11.82 -9.03 22.13
CA THR A 412 12.14 -9.49 20.77
C THR A 412 12.36 -8.30 19.85
N GLU A 413 13.14 -8.52 18.77
CA GLU A 413 13.36 -7.50 17.72
C GLU A 413 12.07 -7.15 16.98
N THR A 414 11.12 -8.09 16.94
CA THR A 414 9.83 -7.94 16.29
C THR A 414 8.96 -6.92 17.03
N LYS A 415 8.50 -5.90 16.30
CA LYS A 415 7.64 -4.83 16.82
C LYS A 415 6.45 -4.57 15.88
N PRO A 416 5.39 -3.92 16.39
CA PRO A 416 4.27 -3.52 15.54
C PRO A 416 4.64 -2.33 14.64
N GLN A 417 4.17 -2.39 13.40
CA GLN A 417 4.04 -1.26 12.48
C GLN A 417 2.60 -1.19 11.96
N TYR A 418 2.16 -0.02 11.47
CA TYR A 418 0.84 0.10 10.85
C TYR A 418 0.93 0.05 9.32
N THR A 419 1.69 0.97 8.72
CA THR A 419 1.94 1.02 7.28
C THR A 419 3.41 1.10 6.86
N TRP A 420 4.35 1.44 7.74
CA TRP A 420 5.75 1.49 7.35
C TRP A 420 6.75 1.35 8.51
N THR A 421 7.94 0.87 8.15
CA THR A 421 9.15 0.87 8.98
C THR A 421 10.30 1.47 8.17
N ALA A 422 11.10 2.33 8.80
CA ALA A 422 12.19 3.06 8.17
C ALA A 422 13.45 3.03 9.04
N VAL A 423 14.59 2.73 8.43
CA VAL A 423 15.92 2.86 9.04
C VAL A 423 16.64 3.97 8.32
N GLN A 424 17.22 4.89 9.09
CA GLN A 424 17.96 6.03 8.57
C GLN A 424 19.22 6.24 9.39
N GLY A 425 20.37 6.37 8.73
CA GLY A 425 21.67 6.40 9.39
C GLY A 425 22.82 6.76 8.45
N VAL A 426 24.04 6.42 8.88
CA VAL A 426 25.26 6.66 8.10
C VAL A 426 25.40 5.57 7.04
N ALA A 427 25.64 5.97 5.79
CA ALA A 427 25.82 5.06 4.68
C ALA A 427 27.06 4.16 4.87
N LEU A 428 26.90 2.88 4.58
CA LEU A 428 28.03 1.97 4.43
C LEU A 428 28.73 2.21 3.10
N LEU A 429 30.05 2.39 3.13
CA LEU A 429 30.85 2.49 1.91
C LEU A 429 31.08 1.08 1.33
N PRO A 430 31.01 0.90 -0.01
CA PRO A 430 31.30 -0.38 -0.64
C PRO A 430 32.73 -0.82 -0.30
N GLY A 431 32.89 -2.00 0.32
CA GLY A 431 34.19 -2.59 0.66
C GLY A 431 34.80 -2.15 2.01
N GLY A 432 34.06 -1.44 2.87
CA GLY A 432 34.48 -1.21 4.25
C GLY A 432 34.26 -2.45 5.11
N ASP A 433 35.31 -2.97 5.74
CA ASP A 433 35.23 -4.10 6.67
C ASP A 433 34.45 -3.68 7.93
N PRO A 434 33.35 -4.36 8.31
CA PRO A 434 32.55 -3.98 9.49
C PRO A 434 33.34 -4.02 10.81
N ALA A 435 34.51 -4.67 10.84
CA ALA A 435 35.37 -4.74 12.01
C ALA A 435 36.05 -3.41 12.40
N ASP A 436 36.14 -2.43 11.47
CA ASP A 436 36.92 -1.20 11.72
C ASP A 436 36.12 -0.06 12.36
N LEU A 437 34.83 -0.27 12.62
CA LEU A 437 33.95 0.66 13.36
C LEU A 437 33.63 0.18 14.79
N GLY A 438 34.23 -0.92 15.24
CA GLY A 438 34.04 -1.53 16.57
C GLY A 438 34.70 -0.80 17.75
N GLY A 439 35.26 0.40 17.54
CA GLY A 439 35.70 1.25 18.63
C GLY A 439 34.49 1.87 19.32
N ARG A 440 34.25 1.52 20.59
CA ARG A 440 33.34 2.25 21.49
C ARG A 440 33.63 3.76 21.38
N ALA A 441 32.87 4.47 20.55
CA ALA A 441 32.89 5.93 20.52
C ALA A 441 32.15 6.42 21.75
N SER A 442 32.83 6.44 22.89
CA SER A 442 32.46 7.34 23.98
C SER A 442 32.52 8.76 23.42
N CYS A 443 31.36 9.42 23.38
CA CYS A 443 31.24 10.84 23.10
C CYS A 443 32.29 11.62 23.92
N PRO A 444 33.21 12.39 23.32
CA PRO A 444 34.08 13.26 24.08
C PRO A 444 33.29 14.51 24.51
N PRO A 445 33.55 15.06 25.72
CA PRO A 445 32.87 16.26 26.16
C PRO A 445 33.34 17.47 25.34
N ALA A 446 32.43 18.42 25.16
CA ALA A 446 32.66 19.64 24.41
C ALA A 446 33.80 20.48 25.01
N SER A 447 34.86 20.74 24.23
CA SER A 447 35.73 21.90 24.45
C SER A 447 36.32 22.43 23.14
N SER A 448 35.86 23.64 22.82
CA SER A 448 36.48 24.77 22.10
C SER A 448 37.54 24.54 21.00
N GLN A 449 37.16 25.06 19.83
CA GLN A 449 37.96 25.83 18.85
C GLN A 449 39.05 25.11 18.04
N ALA A 450 38.66 24.73 16.81
CA ALA A 450 39.52 24.84 15.63
C ALA A 450 38.66 25.18 14.40
N THR A 451 39.20 26.04 13.55
CA THR A 451 38.54 26.85 12.52
C THR A 451 38.34 26.15 11.18
N SER A 452 37.13 26.34 10.62
CA SER A 452 36.77 26.54 9.20
C SER A 452 37.45 25.68 8.11
N GLU A 453 36.83 24.55 7.78
CA GLU A 453 36.37 24.13 6.43
C GLU A 453 35.86 22.67 6.37
N ALA A 454 35.77 21.97 7.50
CA ALA A 454 35.28 20.60 7.58
C ALA A 454 33.92 20.49 8.30
N GLY A 455 33.02 19.65 7.78
CA GLY A 455 32.00 19.01 8.61
C GLY A 455 30.54 19.26 8.25
N ARG A 456 30.14 19.22 6.98
CA ARG A 456 28.75 18.83 6.70
C ARG A 456 28.70 17.31 6.82
N MET A 457 28.21 16.80 7.95
CA MET A 457 27.89 15.37 8.10
C MET A 457 27.11 14.93 6.85
N PRO A 458 27.50 13.81 6.20
CA PRO A 458 26.78 13.35 5.02
C PRO A 458 25.30 13.19 5.38
N ALA A 459 24.42 13.65 4.48
CA ALA A 459 22.99 13.54 4.71
C ALA A 459 22.65 12.07 5.03
N PRO A 460 21.85 11.83 6.07
CA PRO A 460 21.52 10.47 6.47
C PRO A 460 20.81 9.76 5.32
N ARG A 461 21.20 8.51 5.09
CA ARG A 461 20.65 7.63 4.06
C ARG A 461 19.87 6.52 4.72
N GLY A 462 19.12 5.74 3.95
CA GLY A 462 18.40 4.63 4.53
C GLY A 462 17.38 4.01 3.60
N LEU A 463 16.59 3.10 4.15
CA LEU A 463 15.54 2.42 3.43
C LEU A 463 14.29 2.39 4.30
N ALA A 464 13.15 2.66 3.69
CA ALA A 464 11.86 2.37 4.29
C ALA A 464 11.15 1.27 3.51
N VAL A 465 10.43 0.43 4.23
CA VAL A 465 9.43 -0.48 3.68
C VAL A 465 8.05 0.04 4.03
N VAL A 466 7.20 0.17 3.02
CA VAL A 466 5.79 0.56 3.19
C VAL A 466 4.93 -0.64 2.84
N SER A 467 4.07 -1.10 3.74
CA SER A 467 3.19 -2.25 3.52
C SER A 467 1.82 -1.99 4.12
N THR A 468 0.80 -2.73 3.68
CA THR A 468 -0.56 -2.61 4.24
C THR A 468 -1.09 -3.99 4.58
N GLY A 469 -1.64 -4.13 5.79
CA GLY A 469 -2.08 -5.43 6.30
C GLY A 469 -0.94 -6.39 6.70
N LEU A 470 0.28 -5.88 6.89
CA LEU A 470 1.46 -6.60 7.39
C LEU A 470 2.00 -5.86 8.63
N PRO A 471 1.42 -6.09 9.82
CA PRO A 471 1.69 -5.24 10.98
C PRO A 471 2.94 -5.67 11.76
N GLU A 472 3.63 -6.73 11.34
CA GLU A 472 4.82 -7.25 12.02
C GLU A 472 6.08 -6.94 11.22
N SER A 473 6.97 -6.13 11.80
CA SER A 473 8.31 -5.87 11.25
C SER A 473 9.37 -5.98 12.35
N ALA A 474 10.61 -6.15 11.96
CA ALA A 474 11.78 -6.05 12.83
C ALA A 474 12.90 -5.31 12.10
N VAL A 475 13.83 -4.74 12.84
CA VAL A 475 15.12 -4.29 12.30
C VAL A 475 16.19 -5.12 12.99
N CYS A 476 16.84 -6.01 12.25
CA CYS A 476 17.79 -6.95 12.86
C CYS A 476 19.08 -6.21 13.25
N ASP A 477 19.64 -6.56 14.41
CA ASP A 477 20.95 -6.04 14.87
C ASP A 477 22.12 -6.72 14.13
N LEU A 478 22.18 -6.51 12.82
CA LEU A 478 23.22 -6.99 11.91
C LEU A 478 23.90 -5.79 11.22
N PRO A 479 25.12 -5.95 10.64
CA PRO A 479 25.90 -4.83 10.09
C PRO A 479 25.12 -3.88 9.15
N ASN A 480 24.27 -4.43 8.28
CA ASN A 480 23.47 -3.67 7.30
C ASN A 480 22.04 -3.32 7.77
N ARG A 481 21.74 -3.54 9.05
CA ARG A 481 20.44 -3.25 9.70
C ARG A 481 19.24 -3.68 8.85
N PRO A 482 19.15 -4.96 8.42
CA PRO A 482 18.09 -5.37 7.53
C PRO A 482 16.72 -5.20 8.19
N ILE A 483 15.80 -4.58 7.46
CA ILE A 483 14.39 -4.58 7.86
C ILE A 483 13.84 -5.95 7.48
N ALA A 484 13.34 -6.70 8.46
CA ALA A 484 12.64 -7.95 8.26
C ALA A 484 11.13 -7.70 8.32
N LEU A 485 10.45 -7.82 7.19
CA LEU A 485 8.99 -7.76 7.12
C LEU A 485 8.44 -9.19 7.18
N THR A 486 7.65 -9.51 8.21
CA THR A 486 7.04 -10.84 8.31
C THR A 486 5.89 -10.96 7.32
N LEU A 487 5.97 -11.96 6.43
CA LEU A 487 4.91 -12.23 5.47
C LEU A 487 3.79 -13.03 6.12
N PHE A 488 4.13 -14.12 6.80
CA PHE A 488 3.19 -14.89 7.58
C PHE A 488 3.91 -15.83 8.55
N ARG A 489 3.12 -16.39 9.46
CA ARG A 489 3.51 -17.40 10.44
C ARG A 489 2.48 -18.54 10.40
N SER A 490 2.97 -19.76 10.36
CA SER A 490 2.20 -21.00 10.27
C SER A 490 2.39 -21.81 11.54
N PHE A 491 1.28 -22.21 12.15
CA PHE A 491 1.29 -22.99 13.40
C PHE A 491 0.03 -23.87 13.45
N ILE A 492 0.16 -25.06 14.06
CA ILE A 492 -0.98 -25.99 14.18
C ILE A 492 -1.88 -25.72 15.38
N LYS A 493 -1.45 -24.97 16.40
CA LYS A 493 -2.17 -24.86 17.68
C LYS A 493 -2.90 -23.53 17.86
N ALA A 494 -4.19 -23.59 18.24
CA ALA A 494 -4.72 -22.59 19.17
C ALA A 494 -4.32 -23.00 20.60
N PHE A 495 -4.25 -22.02 21.49
CA PHE A 495 -3.88 -22.29 22.87
C PHE A 495 -4.89 -23.23 23.53
N LEU A 496 -4.36 -24.25 24.22
CA LEU A 496 -5.13 -25.31 24.90
C LEU A 496 -6.07 -26.11 23.97
N THR A 497 -5.76 -26.22 22.68
CA THR A 497 -6.52 -27.05 21.72
C THR A 497 -5.63 -28.10 21.06
N ASP A 498 -6.23 -29.23 20.66
CA ASP A 498 -5.52 -30.34 19.99
C ASP A 498 -5.16 -30.05 18.52
N GLY A 499 -5.61 -28.93 17.94
CA GLY A 499 -5.28 -28.52 16.58
C GLY A 499 -6.11 -27.34 16.08
N ASN A 500 -5.61 -26.69 15.04
CA ASN A 500 -6.17 -25.49 14.41
C ASN A 500 -5.56 -25.35 13.01
N GLU A 501 -5.92 -26.27 12.10
CA GLU A 501 -5.29 -26.44 10.78
C GLU A 501 -5.27 -25.17 9.94
N GLY A 502 -6.27 -24.29 10.09
CA GLY A 502 -6.28 -23.00 9.39
C GLY A 502 -5.15 -22.05 9.83
N GLY A 503 -4.52 -22.30 10.97
CA GLY A 503 -3.31 -21.60 11.44
C GLY A 503 -2.05 -21.92 10.63
N GLU A 504 -2.03 -23.02 9.87
CA GLU A 504 -0.90 -23.43 9.04
C GLU A 504 -0.78 -22.67 7.71
N LEU A 505 -1.81 -21.90 7.37
CA LEU A 505 -1.82 -21.02 6.19
C LEU A 505 -1.35 -21.75 4.92
N GLN A 506 -1.90 -22.93 4.66
CA GLN A 506 -1.60 -23.68 3.44
C GLN A 506 -2.21 -22.98 2.21
N GLY A 507 -1.54 -23.09 1.06
CA GLY A 507 -2.04 -22.54 -0.22
C GLY A 507 -1.39 -21.22 -0.62
N THR A 508 -2.10 -20.42 -1.42
CA THR A 508 -1.54 -19.23 -2.07
C THR A 508 -1.81 -17.97 -1.26
N HIS A 509 -0.76 -17.23 -0.95
CA HIS A 509 -0.80 -15.93 -0.28
C HIS A 509 -0.16 -14.86 -1.15
N GLU A 510 -0.65 -13.63 -1.03
CA GLU A 510 -0.18 -12.49 -1.80
C GLU A 510 0.11 -11.30 -0.89
N PHE A 511 1.25 -10.67 -1.11
CA PHE A 511 1.80 -9.59 -0.31
C PHE A 511 2.20 -8.43 -1.22
N ALA A 512 1.90 -7.20 -0.81
CA ALA A 512 2.29 -6.00 -1.55
C ALA A 512 2.97 -5.01 -0.60
N TYR A 513 4.11 -4.48 -1.03
CA TYR A 513 4.89 -3.50 -0.28
C TYR A 513 5.74 -2.66 -1.23
N LEU A 514 6.16 -1.49 -0.75
CA LEU A 514 7.04 -0.57 -1.47
C LEU A 514 8.41 -0.53 -0.79
N LEU A 515 9.46 -0.41 -1.59
CA LEU A 515 10.81 -0.12 -1.12
C LEU A 515 11.13 1.34 -1.44
N VAL A 516 11.45 2.13 -0.42
CA VAL A 516 11.62 3.58 -0.55
C VAL A 516 13.02 3.97 -0.05
N PRO A 517 13.98 4.21 -0.96
CA PRO A 517 15.27 4.80 -0.59
C PRO A 517 15.10 6.18 0.05
N LEU A 518 15.81 6.40 1.14
CA LEU A 518 15.81 7.64 1.92
C LEU A 518 17.10 8.42 1.63
N SER A 519 16.95 9.70 1.29
CA SER A 519 18.04 10.56 0.83
C SER A 519 18.26 11.83 1.65
N ALA A 520 17.42 12.07 2.67
CA ALA A 520 17.43 13.28 3.49
C ALA A 520 16.75 13.00 4.85
N GLU A 521 16.17 14.03 5.48
CA GLU A 521 15.29 13.89 6.65
C GLU A 521 14.16 12.89 6.39
N LEU A 522 13.77 12.13 7.42
CA LEU A 522 12.73 11.12 7.34
C LEU A 522 11.41 11.74 6.85
N PRO A 523 10.92 11.38 5.65
CA PRO A 523 9.76 12.03 5.05
C PRO A 523 8.46 11.42 5.59
N ARG A 524 8.18 11.61 6.88
CA ARG A 524 7.08 10.94 7.63
C ARG A 524 5.72 11.07 6.95
N THR A 525 5.34 12.28 6.58
CA THR A 525 4.07 12.56 5.88
C THR A 525 3.98 11.80 4.56
N ARG A 526 5.08 11.77 3.80
CA ARG A 526 5.16 11.06 2.53
C ARG A 526 5.03 9.56 2.73
N LEU A 527 5.70 8.97 3.73
CA LEU A 527 5.61 7.53 4.02
C LEU A 527 4.18 7.13 4.40
N CYS A 528 3.49 7.92 5.24
CA CYS A 528 2.07 7.70 5.54
C CYS A 528 1.19 7.77 4.28
N ARG A 529 1.45 8.71 3.37
CA ARG A 529 0.69 8.85 2.11
C ARG A 529 0.99 7.75 1.11
N LEU A 530 2.23 7.26 1.04
CA LEU A 530 2.57 6.07 0.27
C LEU A 530 1.83 4.83 0.81
N GLY A 531 1.69 4.71 2.14
CA GLY A 531 0.87 3.68 2.77
C GLY A 531 -0.59 3.76 2.32
N GLN A 532 -1.17 4.97 2.27
CA GLN A 532 -2.52 5.20 1.76
C GLN A 532 -2.65 4.88 0.27
N ALA A 533 -1.68 5.27 -0.55
CA ALA A 533 -1.68 5.01 -1.98
C ALA A 533 -1.56 3.51 -2.30
N LEU A 534 -0.72 2.78 -1.56
CA LEU A 534 -0.60 1.32 -1.66
C LEU A 534 -1.91 0.62 -1.27
N ALA A 535 -2.56 1.08 -0.20
CA ALA A 535 -3.83 0.54 0.28
C ALA A 535 -5.02 0.80 -0.65
N ALA A 536 -5.01 1.95 -1.33
CA ALA A 536 -6.14 2.46 -2.10
C ALA A 536 -5.66 2.95 -3.49
N PRO A 537 -5.26 2.04 -4.39
CA PRO A 537 -4.81 2.41 -5.74
C PRO A 537 -5.94 3.06 -6.56
N PRO A 538 -5.62 3.91 -7.55
CA PRO A 538 -6.62 4.65 -8.33
C PRO A 538 -7.63 3.73 -9.02
N ARG A 539 -8.85 4.24 -9.22
CA ARG A 539 -9.95 3.50 -9.87
C ARG A 539 -10.46 4.23 -11.09
N SER A 540 -10.81 3.47 -12.13
CA SER A 540 -11.44 4.02 -13.32
C SER A 540 -12.95 3.78 -13.36
N VAL A 541 -13.70 4.76 -13.87
CA VAL A 541 -15.11 4.63 -14.25
C VAL A 541 -15.23 4.97 -15.73
N GLN A 542 -15.80 4.04 -16.49
CA GLN A 542 -16.08 4.24 -17.91
C GLN A 542 -17.51 4.77 -18.08
N VAL A 543 -17.66 5.92 -18.73
CA VAL A 543 -18.96 6.58 -18.96
C VAL A 543 -19.42 6.36 -20.40
N GLU A 544 -20.53 5.64 -20.55
CA GLU A 544 -21.17 5.30 -21.81
C GLU A 544 -22.56 5.93 -21.94
N GLY A 545 -23.11 5.94 -23.16
CA GLY A 545 -24.38 6.58 -23.53
C GLY A 545 -25.58 6.31 -22.61
N ASP A 546 -25.71 5.12 -22.03
CA ASP A 546 -26.84 4.74 -21.17
C ASP A 546 -26.74 5.26 -19.73
N MET A 547 -25.51 5.37 -19.19
CA MET A 547 -25.25 5.98 -17.88
C MET A 547 -25.65 7.46 -17.83
N LEU A 548 -25.99 8.07 -18.97
CA LEU A 548 -26.29 9.49 -19.10
C LEU A 548 -27.79 9.81 -19.09
N THR A 549 -28.66 8.80 -19.10
CA THR A 549 -30.10 8.99 -19.36
C THR A 549 -30.91 9.48 -18.16
N HIS A 550 -30.33 9.53 -16.97
CA HIS A 550 -31.04 9.79 -15.70
C HIS A 550 -30.33 10.75 -14.74
N HIS A 551 -29.25 11.41 -15.17
CA HIS A 551 -28.48 12.32 -14.33
C HIS A 551 -28.69 13.79 -14.71
N PRO A 552 -28.56 14.74 -13.77
CA PRO A 552 -28.64 16.17 -14.05
C PRO A 552 -27.60 16.59 -15.10
N ALA A 553 -27.78 17.79 -15.68
CA ALA A 553 -26.88 18.32 -16.70
C ALA A 553 -25.42 18.30 -16.19
N PRO A 554 -24.43 18.01 -17.06
CA PRO A 554 -23.04 17.95 -16.65
C PRO A 554 -22.54 19.35 -16.23
N GLU A 555 -22.10 19.47 -14.99
CA GLU A 555 -21.68 20.72 -14.34
C GLU A 555 -20.21 20.70 -13.91
N LEU A 556 -19.59 19.52 -13.78
CA LEU A 556 -18.23 19.40 -13.27
C LEU A 556 -17.19 19.49 -14.39
N PRO A 557 -16.03 20.12 -14.18
CA PRO A 557 -14.97 20.17 -15.19
C PRO A 557 -14.36 18.77 -15.47
N PRO A 558 -13.67 18.59 -16.61
CA PRO A 558 -12.98 17.33 -16.97
C PRO A 558 -11.97 16.81 -15.94
N THR A 559 -11.36 17.71 -15.17
CA THR A 559 -10.47 17.40 -14.05
C THR A 559 -10.86 18.24 -12.85
N ARG A 560 -10.91 17.62 -11.67
CA ARG A 560 -11.26 18.32 -10.42
C ARG A 560 -10.57 17.66 -9.23
N SER A 561 -10.03 18.50 -8.34
CA SER A 561 -9.76 18.13 -6.94
C SER A 561 -10.95 18.56 -6.10
N PHE A 562 -11.42 17.70 -5.20
CA PHE A 562 -12.45 18.09 -4.24
C PHE A 562 -11.86 18.56 -2.91
N LEU A 563 -10.74 17.96 -2.48
CA LEU A 563 -10.09 18.29 -1.22
C LEU A 563 -8.57 18.28 -1.40
N ARG A 564 -7.93 19.37 -1.00
CA ARG A 564 -6.46 19.52 -1.02
C ARG A 564 -5.97 20.15 0.27
N LEU A 565 -4.82 19.69 0.77
CA LEU A 565 -4.09 20.33 1.85
C LEU A 565 -2.91 21.13 1.31
N GLU A 566 -2.75 22.35 1.80
CA GLU A 566 -1.62 23.23 1.51
C GLU A 566 -1.00 23.75 2.82
N PRO A 567 0.31 23.58 3.06
CA PRO A 567 1.32 23.01 2.17
C PRO A 567 1.30 21.46 2.12
N GLY A 568 0.45 20.80 2.89
CA GLY A 568 0.36 19.35 2.91
C GLY A 568 1.51 18.69 3.68
N ARG A 569 1.82 19.19 4.88
CA ARG A 569 2.67 18.51 5.87
C ARG A 569 1.87 17.58 6.79
N ALA A 570 0.55 17.73 6.87
CA ALA A 570 -0.36 16.79 7.54
C ALA A 570 -0.95 15.75 6.59
N VAL A 571 -1.55 14.70 7.15
CA VAL A 571 -2.15 13.57 6.43
C VAL A 571 -3.66 13.55 6.68
N VAL A 572 -4.49 13.53 5.64
CA VAL A 572 -5.94 13.29 5.79
C VAL A 572 -6.17 11.82 6.11
N THR A 573 -6.93 11.53 7.16
CA THR A 573 -7.22 10.17 7.62
C THR A 573 -8.69 9.80 7.55
N ALA A 574 -9.60 10.78 7.50
CA ALA A 574 -11.03 10.53 7.29
C ALA A 574 -11.69 11.71 6.57
N VAL A 575 -12.61 11.39 5.67
CA VAL A 575 -13.51 12.34 5.01
C VAL A 575 -14.90 11.69 4.98
N HIS A 576 -15.86 12.26 5.69
CA HIS A 576 -17.23 11.72 5.74
C HIS A 576 -18.26 12.82 6.01
N ARG A 577 -19.56 12.48 6.05
CA ARG A 577 -20.63 13.39 6.50
C ARG A 577 -20.96 13.12 7.96
N GLY A 578 -21.07 14.18 8.76
CA GLY A 578 -21.48 14.10 10.17
C GLY A 578 -22.95 13.72 10.30
N ARG A 579 -23.30 12.89 11.29
CA ARG A 579 -24.67 12.38 11.48
C ARG A 579 -25.67 13.47 11.89
N ASP A 580 -25.23 14.43 12.69
CA ASP A 580 -26.13 15.39 13.35
C ASP A 580 -26.10 16.80 12.74
N ARG A 581 -25.14 17.09 11.85
CA ARG A 581 -24.86 18.48 11.42
C ARG A 581 -24.86 18.74 9.92
N ASP A 582 -25.19 17.74 9.09
CA ASP A 582 -25.03 17.79 7.62
C ASP A 582 -23.74 18.54 7.19
N ALA A 583 -22.66 18.26 7.91
CA ALA A 583 -21.36 18.91 7.73
C ALA A 583 -20.38 17.91 7.14
N LEU A 584 -19.48 18.39 6.29
CA LEU A 584 -18.33 17.62 5.85
C LEU A 584 -17.34 17.53 7.02
N ILE A 585 -17.01 16.31 7.43
CA ILE A 585 -16.03 16.03 8.48
C ILE A 585 -14.72 15.64 7.81
N VAL A 586 -13.64 16.36 8.14
CA VAL A 586 -12.28 16.07 7.67
C VAL A 586 -11.36 15.90 8.87
N ARG A 587 -10.77 14.73 9.01
CA ARG A 587 -9.77 14.44 10.05
C ARG A 587 -8.37 14.40 9.46
N MET A 588 -7.45 15.07 10.15
CA MET A 588 -6.05 15.19 9.78
C MET A 588 -5.16 14.81 10.95
N PHE A 589 -3.98 14.30 10.62
CA PHE A 589 -2.93 13.95 11.56
C PHE A 589 -1.62 14.59 11.13
N ASN A 590 -0.91 15.21 12.07
CA ASN A 590 0.44 15.70 11.85
C ASN A 590 1.47 14.64 12.28
N PRO A 591 2.11 13.89 11.37
CA PRO A 591 3.12 12.89 11.74
C PRO A 591 4.49 13.48 12.08
N THR A 592 4.67 14.80 11.95
CA THR A 592 5.95 15.47 12.19
C THR A 592 6.16 15.82 13.67
N ASP A 593 7.42 16.09 14.04
CA ASP A 593 7.78 16.57 15.37
C ASP A 593 7.66 18.09 15.52
N GLU A 594 7.16 18.78 14.49
CA GLU A 594 6.96 20.22 14.50
C GLU A 594 5.48 20.57 14.42
N ALA A 595 5.12 21.75 14.93
CA ALA A 595 3.80 22.30 14.64
C ALA A 595 3.70 22.69 13.15
N VAL A 596 2.55 22.40 12.54
CA VAL A 596 2.26 22.74 11.15
C VAL A 596 0.99 23.58 11.07
N VAL A 597 0.91 24.41 10.04
CA VAL A 597 -0.32 25.12 9.68
C VAL A 597 -0.75 24.61 8.33
N GLU A 598 -1.97 24.11 8.26
CA GLU A 598 -2.58 23.58 7.05
C GLU A 598 -3.75 24.43 6.63
N THR A 599 -3.89 24.59 5.32
CA THR A 599 -5.09 25.14 4.68
C THR A 599 -5.74 24.02 3.88
N LEU A 600 -6.95 23.66 4.27
CA LEU A 600 -7.80 22.76 3.52
C LEU A 600 -8.58 23.56 2.47
N ILE A 601 -8.37 23.24 1.21
CA ILE A 601 -9.19 23.72 0.09
C ILE A 601 -10.38 22.78 -0.04
N CYS A 602 -11.58 23.34 0.10
CA CYS A 602 -12.84 22.60 0.09
C CYS A 602 -13.46 22.57 -1.32
N PRO A 603 -14.46 21.69 -1.55
CA PRO A 603 -15.11 21.57 -2.86
C PRO A 603 -15.82 22.84 -3.34
N GLY A 604 -16.11 23.78 -2.44
CA GLY A 604 -16.84 25.02 -2.71
C GLY A 604 -16.76 25.97 -1.51
N PRO A 605 -17.49 27.11 -1.57
CA PRO A 605 -17.48 28.11 -0.52
C PRO A 605 -17.88 27.53 0.84
N VAL A 606 -17.11 27.84 1.88
CA VAL A 606 -17.35 27.39 3.25
C VAL A 606 -18.07 28.50 4.01
N ARG A 607 -19.22 28.16 4.62
CA ARG A 607 -19.98 29.10 5.42
C ARG A 607 -19.44 29.20 6.84
N ALA A 608 -19.10 28.06 7.41
CA ALA A 608 -18.54 27.95 8.75
C ALA A 608 -17.69 26.69 8.87
N ALA A 609 -16.64 26.78 9.69
CA ALA A 609 -15.86 25.61 10.06
C ALA A 609 -15.57 25.63 11.56
N GLN A 610 -15.60 24.45 12.18
CA GLN A 610 -15.34 24.26 13.60
C GLN A 610 -14.33 23.14 13.80
N ARG A 611 -13.40 23.33 14.73
CA ARG A 611 -12.65 22.22 15.31
C ARG A 611 -13.58 21.43 16.22
N VAL A 612 -13.59 20.13 16.04
CA VAL A 612 -14.34 19.19 16.87
C VAL A 612 -13.43 18.12 17.41
N ASP A 613 -13.83 17.49 18.52
CA ASP A 613 -13.18 16.28 19.02
C ASP A 613 -13.51 15.06 18.13
N LEU A 614 -13.12 13.86 18.57
CA LEU A 614 -13.34 12.64 17.80
C LEU A 614 -14.83 12.23 17.73
N GLU A 615 -15.64 12.68 18.68
CA GLU A 615 -17.08 12.42 18.79
C GLU A 615 -17.93 13.48 18.06
N GLY A 616 -17.33 14.62 17.69
CA GLY A 616 -17.99 15.72 16.99
C GLY A 616 -18.41 16.88 17.89
N ASN A 617 -17.99 16.90 19.17
CA ASN A 617 -18.24 18.01 20.08
C ASN A 617 -17.35 19.21 19.70
N VAL A 618 -17.90 20.42 19.76
CA VAL A 618 -17.20 21.65 19.33
C VAL A 618 -16.12 22.02 20.34
N LEU A 619 -14.91 22.24 19.84
CA LEU A 619 -13.76 22.72 20.61
C LEU A 619 -13.46 24.19 20.34
N ALA A 620 -13.49 24.61 19.07
CA ALA A 620 -13.18 25.97 18.67
C ALA A 620 -13.74 26.29 17.28
N VAL A 621 -13.86 27.58 16.95
CA VAL A 621 -14.12 28.03 15.57
C VAL A 621 -12.83 27.96 14.77
N ALA A 622 -12.90 27.49 13.52
CA ALA A 622 -11.76 27.47 12.60
C ALA A 622 -11.79 28.69 11.67
N SER A 623 -10.62 29.10 11.17
CA SER A 623 -10.50 30.25 10.27
C SER A 623 -11.00 29.88 8.88
N VAL A 624 -11.92 30.67 8.32
CA VAL A 624 -12.52 30.46 7.00
C VAL A 624 -12.27 31.66 6.10
N SER A 625 -11.89 31.41 4.85
CA SER A 625 -11.76 32.44 3.81
C SER A 625 -12.17 31.86 2.45
N GLY A 626 -13.40 32.15 2.00
CA GLY A 626 -13.92 31.59 0.75
C GLY A 626 -14.12 30.08 0.85
N ASP A 627 -13.39 29.31 0.05
CA ASP A 627 -13.36 27.84 0.04
C ASP A 627 -12.23 27.25 0.91
N ARG A 628 -11.51 28.10 1.65
CA ARG A 628 -10.33 27.71 2.45
C ARG A 628 -10.64 27.66 3.94
N VAL A 629 -10.19 26.59 4.60
CA VAL A 629 -10.22 26.45 6.06
C VAL A 629 -8.80 26.28 6.58
N THR A 630 -8.32 27.22 7.41
CA THR A 630 -6.96 27.19 7.96
C THR A 630 -6.96 26.71 9.40
N THR A 631 -6.06 25.79 9.73
CA THR A 631 -5.91 25.22 11.07
C THR A 631 -4.45 24.89 11.38
N SER A 632 -4.01 25.20 12.61
CA SER A 632 -2.75 24.69 13.17
C SER A 632 -2.91 23.28 13.75
N LEU A 633 -1.89 22.46 13.61
CA LEU A 633 -1.74 21.17 14.27
C LEU A 633 -0.40 21.18 15.00
N ALA A 634 -0.40 20.92 16.31
CA ALA A 634 0.84 20.68 17.05
C ALA A 634 1.52 19.38 16.55
N ALA A 635 2.77 19.17 16.94
CA ALA A 635 3.49 17.92 16.67
C ALA A 635 2.63 16.72 17.11
N ARG A 636 2.51 15.71 16.25
CA ARG A 636 1.75 14.47 16.53
C ARG A 636 0.25 14.67 16.81
N GLN A 637 -0.30 15.86 16.57
CA GLN A 637 -1.69 16.16 16.89
C GLN A 637 -2.66 15.61 15.82
N ILE A 638 -3.80 15.11 16.29
CA ILE A 638 -4.99 14.84 15.47
C ILE A 638 -5.93 16.05 15.54
N VAL A 639 -6.37 16.54 14.38
CA VAL A 639 -7.38 17.61 14.29
C VAL A 639 -8.53 17.14 13.43
N THR A 640 -9.77 17.33 13.92
CA THR A 640 -10.99 17.09 13.15
C THR A 640 -11.69 18.42 12.89
N LEU A 641 -12.06 18.66 11.64
CA LEU A 641 -12.84 19.82 11.21
C LEU A 641 -14.25 19.39 10.80
N ALA A 642 -15.26 20.12 11.28
CA ALA A 642 -16.62 20.07 10.77
C ALA A 642 -16.88 21.32 9.93
N ILE A 643 -17.22 21.13 8.66
CA ILE A 643 -17.28 22.17 7.62
C ILE A 643 -18.68 22.21 7.02
N ALA A 644 -19.31 23.39 7.05
CA ALA A 644 -20.69 23.62 6.62
C ALA A 644 -20.80 24.53 5.40
#